data_AF-A0A0P7C600-F1
#
_entry.id   AF-A0A0P7C600-F1
#
_cell.length_a   1.000
_cell.length_b   1.000
_cell.length_c   1.000
_cell.angle_alpha   90.00
_cell.angle_beta   90.00
_cell.angle_gamma   90.00
#
_symmetry.space_group_name_H-M   'P 1'
#
loop_
_entity.id
_entity.type
_entity.pdbx_description
1 polymer ?
#
loop_
_entity_poly.entity_id
_entity_poly.type
_entity_poly.pdbx_seq_one_letter_code
_entity_poly.pdbx_strand_id
1 'polypeptide(L)'
;MVMRRFLSIALVLLSFTCFAATVTWDGGAGTPNWGDAANWDTNTLPGISDDVVINNDSVVFNLNTTIESLLLNSAVLDLVSGSDSLIVTGNGGTGIRLMNNSKLKIDRPLKVQNVSLDGVYMTDSFLAVYKFGSLSVDQTGGNGINLDINSSIYNEKGHVYVSNTFSLGVLNIGGITNTGGLEVFDCGSSGIKNDGNLLNSGHITLEDNGSAGLMNNGYFENQGTVTTHNDHINNSNASAQLINSGLISFSASGNVNFFLDNSSGSFVNQSSGTIDMLTKGAYPLENDSYFVNHGTINVEEAQINCLMNFSGSEFLNYGTLNLKKSGIRGIDNSGATSRFVNMSSGIVNIDSCDYGIFNEGHFKNQGELNLRSGVADFAVDHASISDSLINSGDINCTGGKFNNRGFLLNQNGGRIALFNELFISDYLENRGHISSRFAPEHAVKLIDTLENHGTMSFAAPAQNGIYCPSINDGFIDNRAGASLILSSSTYTGLSGNIFLKNAGTFKVLSPGLDGVNLSGTQIGIENSGLIEINNTSGYGVRMYGTVSEVFKNSSGGLIQIENCTDDGINIGKQFSVVANFENFGELRISNVDGDGINSTLDSLINKSVIVIEYCSGSGLNSPFTQNYALAEISVDSAGVYGLSSKCLNSGNISTYRTGQGLNLPELDNFGNILLDGSAQKGLQFLSNNGFLHNHLGSQLAVKNCSGDGILLYNRLINHGVLEIDGATNGLKITNQTFSDSLINTGDLIIKNCSEYGIFSAFGTQMVARNREQGLIRITNTSGPSIAFSSSSQLINETCASIIVDSDIGSFTNYGFVSTSHDSPYTFYEFFNHGIFEDQEAQLVFDNDFHNTGIVIQPVRGTPSLMVNEHNVISTASSIFTKNYSLYANQNKTGIIGEFDYVNEVVRFQQNGLAEDTAYMFYDWANCGEEKMLTIPIRQNHDCGGQFTSASFGDNVLPTTNWFEPTNWDTKQVPDGCTDVTLHSGRPEIPAGAKARVHFINADQQFGANFLNIPAGTVFESGD
;
A
#
# COMPACT_ATOMS: atom_id res chain seq x y z
N MET A 1 78.38 71.57 -47.06
CA MET A 1 78.80 71.37 -48.47
C MET A 1 78.57 69.89 -48.77
N VAL A 2 77.31 69.47 -49.00
CA VAL A 2 76.50 69.57 -50.24
C VAL A 2 76.98 68.58 -51.32
N MET A 3 76.03 67.81 -51.86
CA MET A 3 76.11 66.86 -53.00
C MET A 3 76.72 65.46 -52.74
N ARG A 4 75.89 64.53 -52.24
CA ARG A 4 75.97 63.09 -52.62
C ARG A 4 74.70 62.24 -52.34
N ARG A 5 73.54 62.85 -52.09
CA ARG A 5 72.26 62.14 -51.83
C ARG A 5 71.17 62.37 -52.90
N PHE A 6 71.53 62.88 -54.08
CA PHE A 6 70.57 63.21 -55.14
C PHE A 6 70.34 62.13 -56.21
N LEU A 7 70.98 60.96 -56.11
CA LEU A 7 70.82 59.89 -57.12
C LEU A 7 69.79 58.80 -56.74
N SER A 8 69.21 58.86 -55.52
CA SER A 8 68.25 57.85 -55.05
C SER A 8 66.78 58.32 -55.07
N ILE A 9 66.53 59.59 -55.41
CA ILE A 9 65.16 60.17 -55.48
C ILE A 9 64.61 60.19 -56.92
N ALA A 10 65.47 60.07 -57.95
CA ALA A 10 65.04 60.08 -59.34
C ALA A 10 64.55 58.71 -59.87
N LEU A 11 64.82 57.60 -59.17
CA LEU A 11 64.39 56.26 -59.58
C LEU A 11 63.09 55.78 -58.91
N VAL A 12 62.47 56.62 -58.07
CA VAL A 12 61.21 56.32 -57.35
C VAL A 12 60.02 57.13 -57.89
N LEU A 13 60.24 58.04 -58.84
CA LEU A 13 59.22 58.96 -59.37
C LEU A 13 58.73 58.65 -60.79
N LEU A 14 58.93 57.43 -61.27
CA LEU A 14 58.48 56.96 -62.60
C LEU A 14 57.72 55.63 -62.50
N SER A 15 56.82 55.52 -61.53
CA SER A 15 55.68 54.60 -61.60
C SER A 15 54.51 55.34 -62.25
N PHE A 16 54.52 55.42 -63.58
CA PHE A 16 53.26 55.68 -64.30
C PHE A 16 52.32 54.53 -63.99
N THR A 17 51.19 54.84 -63.35
CA THR A 17 50.04 53.94 -63.30
C THR A 17 49.55 53.76 -64.72
N CYS A 18 49.95 52.66 -65.36
CA CYS A 18 49.32 52.19 -66.59
C CYS A 18 47.88 51.83 -66.23
N PHE A 19 46.91 52.62 -66.68
CA PHE A 19 45.51 52.21 -66.62
C PHE A 19 45.32 51.03 -67.57
N ALA A 20 44.52 50.05 -67.16
CA ALA A 20 44.15 48.94 -68.01
C ALA A 20 43.51 49.47 -69.32
N ALA A 21 43.91 48.92 -70.46
CA ALA A 21 43.35 49.33 -71.74
C ALA A 21 42.01 48.62 -71.94
N THR A 22 40.94 49.37 -72.19
CA THR A 22 39.65 48.76 -72.53
C THR A 22 39.69 48.18 -73.94
N VAL A 23 39.42 46.89 -74.09
CA VAL A 23 39.34 46.19 -75.38
C VAL A 23 37.93 45.65 -75.56
N THR A 24 37.25 46.09 -76.61
CA THR A 24 35.83 45.82 -76.82
C THR A 24 35.62 44.86 -77.98
N TRP A 25 34.76 43.87 -77.79
CA TRP A 25 34.32 42.99 -78.87
C TRP A 25 33.46 43.75 -79.87
N ASP A 26 33.83 43.71 -81.15
CA ASP A 26 33.12 44.37 -82.25
C ASP A 26 32.66 43.41 -83.37
N GLY A 27 33.08 42.14 -83.31
CA GLY A 27 32.70 41.10 -84.27
C GLY A 27 33.26 41.30 -85.69
N GLY A 28 34.30 42.13 -85.88
CA GLY A 28 34.84 42.51 -87.18
C GLY A 28 35.36 41.37 -88.08
N ALA A 29 35.66 40.18 -87.54
CA ALA A 29 36.05 38.99 -88.31
C ALA A 29 34.84 38.19 -88.86
N GLY A 30 33.63 38.46 -88.36
CA GLY A 30 32.41 37.73 -88.75
C GLY A 30 32.31 36.31 -88.18
N THR A 31 33.15 35.95 -87.21
CA THR A 31 33.13 34.68 -86.48
C THR A 31 32.83 34.94 -85.00
N PRO A 32 32.31 33.97 -84.25
CA PRO A 32 32.11 34.12 -82.80
C PRO A 32 33.37 33.83 -81.98
N ASN A 33 34.51 33.50 -82.60
CA ASN A 33 35.68 32.97 -81.89
C ASN A 33 36.49 34.09 -81.23
N TRP A 34 36.75 33.96 -79.92
CA TRP A 34 37.60 34.88 -79.15
C TRP A 34 38.99 35.08 -79.79
N GLY A 35 39.55 34.01 -80.37
CA GLY A 35 40.90 34.00 -80.96
C GLY A 35 41.09 34.68 -82.29
N ASP A 36 40.03 35.18 -82.91
CA ASP A 36 40.14 35.94 -84.15
C ASP A 36 40.39 37.42 -83.79
N ALA A 37 41.64 37.87 -83.90
CA ALA A 37 42.07 39.21 -83.48
C ALA A 37 41.25 40.36 -84.09
N ALA A 38 40.67 40.17 -85.27
CA ALA A 38 39.82 41.14 -85.96
C ALA A 38 38.39 41.27 -85.38
N ASN A 39 38.01 40.48 -84.37
CA ASN A 39 36.76 40.63 -83.62
C ASN A 39 36.86 41.64 -82.44
N TRP A 40 38.02 42.29 -82.29
CA TRP A 40 38.29 43.27 -81.26
C TRP A 40 38.51 44.64 -81.89
N ASP A 41 38.02 45.71 -81.27
CA ASP A 41 38.14 47.10 -81.74
C ASP A 41 39.60 47.56 -81.97
N THR A 42 40.53 47.01 -81.20
CA THR A 42 41.98 47.20 -81.38
C THR A 42 42.60 46.37 -82.50
N ASN A 43 41.85 45.43 -83.08
CA ASN A 43 42.30 44.39 -84.00
C ASN A 43 43.46 43.52 -83.44
N THR A 44 43.53 43.41 -82.10
CA THR A 44 44.51 42.60 -81.37
C THR A 44 43.80 41.81 -80.26
N LEU A 45 44.33 40.64 -79.91
CA LEU A 45 43.77 39.83 -78.82
C LEU A 45 44.02 40.52 -77.46
N PRO A 46 43.02 40.53 -76.55
CA PRO A 46 43.20 41.04 -75.20
C PRO A 46 44.27 40.27 -74.42
N GLY A 47 45.08 40.99 -73.65
CA GLY A 47 46.10 40.48 -72.74
C GLY A 47 45.92 40.91 -71.28
N ILE A 48 46.92 40.61 -70.45
CA ILE A 48 46.85 40.68 -68.98
C ILE A 48 46.52 42.07 -68.41
N SER A 49 46.76 43.13 -69.17
CA SER A 49 46.50 44.51 -68.77
C SER A 49 45.16 45.05 -69.28
N ASP A 50 44.33 44.22 -69.92
CA ASP A 50 43.19 44.70 -70.67
C ASP A 50 41.87 44.44 -69.95
N ASP A 51 41.02 45.47 -69.92
CA ASP A 51 39.63 45.38 -69.48
C ASP A 51 38.76 44.96 -70.66
N VAL A 52 38.34 43.70 -70.67
CA VAL A 52 37.56 43.14 -71.77
C VAL A 52 36.08 43.47 -71.62
N VAL A 53 35.49 44.04 -72.68
CA VAL A 53 34.05 44.37 -72.71
C VAL A 53 33.38 43.65 -73.88
N ILE A 54 32.31 42.92 -73.60
CA ILE A 54 31.43 42.32 -74.60
C ILE A 54 30.02 42.88 -74.39
N ASN A 55 29.49 43.57 -75.40
CA ASN A 55 28.17 44.17 -75.38
C ASN A 55 27.27 43.52 -76.44
N ASN A 56 26.07 43.08 -76.05
CA ASN A 56 25.01 42.68 -76.99
C ASN A 56 25.40 41.62 -78.05
N ASP A 57 26.36 40.75 -77.74
CA ASP A 57 26.87 39.73 -78.68
C ASP A 57 27.12 38.37 -77.99
N SER A 58 27.41 37.33 -78.76
CA SER A 58 27.68 35.98 -78.32
C SER A 58 29.06 35.50 -78.77
N VAL A 59 29.96 35.32 -77.80
CA VAL A 59 31.36 34.97 -78.02
C VAL A 59 31.65 33.54 -77.57
N VAL A 60 32.45 32.80 -78.34
CA VAL A 60 32.97 31.48 -78.03
C VAL A 60 34.44 31.58 -77.70
N PHE A 61 34.82 31.23 -76.48
CA PHE A 61 36.21 31.22 -76.04
C PHE A 61 36.92 29.94 -76.51
N ASN A 62 38.09 30.07 -77.15
CA ASN A 62 38.76 28.96 -77.84
C ASN A 62 40.30 28.95 -77.77
N LEU A 63 40.91 29.63 -76.78
CA LEU A 63 42.37 29.67 -76.58
C LEU A 63 42.74 29.87 -75.10
N ASN A 64 44.04 29.96 -74.77
CA ASN A 64 44.54 30.32 -73.44
C ASN A 64 44.86 31.82 -73.36
N THR A 65 44.27 32.55 -72.41
CA THR A 65 44.64 33.97 -72.19
C THR A 65 44.46 34.39 -70.74
N THR A 66 45.14 35.48 -70.38
CA THR A 66 44.97 36.19 -69.12
C THR A 66 44.54 37.61 -69.44
N ILE A 67 43.54 38.12 -68.72
CA ILE A 67 43.01 39.49 -68.85
C ILE A 67 42.91 40.15 -67.47
N GLU A 68 42.77 41.48 -67.44
CA GLU A 68 42.62 42.20 -66.18
C GLU A 68 41.18 42.06 -65.66
N SER A 69 40.17 42.45 -66.45
CA SER A 69 38.76 42.29 -66.06
C SER A 69 37.87 41.89 -67.23
N LEU A 70 36.67 41.37 -66.94
CA LEU A 70 35.65 41.01 -67.93
C LEU A 70 34.31 41.66 -67.58
N LEU A 71 33.74 42.41 -68.51
CA LEU A 71 32.37 42.92 -68.47
C LEU A 71 31.54 42.28 -69.58
N LEU A 72 30.51 41.53 -69.20
CA LEU A 72 29.41 41.14 -70.09
C LEU A 72 28.21 42.04 -69.81
N ASN A 73 27.69 42.68 -70.86
CA ASN A 73 26.54 43.55 -70.77
C ASN A 73 25.53 43.21 -71.89
N SER A 74 24.42 42.57 -71.51
CA SER A 74 23.51 41.90 -72.46
C SER A 74 24.22 40.94 -73.42
N ALA A 75 25.30 40.29 -72.97
CA ALA A 75 26.15 39.45 -73.80
C ALA A 75 26.20 37.99 -73.33
N VAL A 76 26.62 37.10 -74.22
CA VAL A 76 26.87 35.67 -73.94
C VAL A 76 28.34 35.36 -74.15
N LEU A 77 28.97 34.71 -73.18
CA LEU A 77 30.32 34.13 -73.34
C LEU A 77 30.26 32.62 -73.07
N ASP A 78 30.67 31.82 -74.05
CA ASP A 78 30.67 30.36 -74.02
C ASP A 78 32.10 29.80 -74.01
N LEU A 79 32.54 29.31 -72.86
CA LEU A 79 33.82 28.63 -72.70
C LEU A 79 33.63 27.13 -72.94
N VAL A 80 33.47 26.75 -74.21
CA VAL A 80 33.19 25.36 -74.66
C VAL A 80 34.26 24.35 -74.20
N SER A 81 33.98 23.05 -74.07
CA SER A 81 34.95 22.06 -73.56
C SER A 81 36.38 22.16 -74.14
N GLY A 82 37.41 22.15 -73.29
CA GLY A 82 38.83 22.20 -73.67
C GLY A 82 39.78 22.20 -72.47
N SER A 83 41.09 22.03 -72.70
CA SER A 83 42.12 22.12 -71.63
C SER A 83 42.59 23.55 -71.36
N ASP A 84 42.21 24.48 -72.22
CA ASP A 84 42.67 25.86 -72.16
C ASP A 84 41.97 26.64 -71.02
N SER A 85 42.65 27.59 -70.40
CA SER A 85 42.12 28.42 -69.31
C SER A 85 42.01 29.89 -69.68
N LEU A 86 40.93 30.51 -69.18
CA LEU A 86 40.82 31.96 -69.05
C LEU A 86 41.21 32.34 -67.62
N ILE A 87 42.14 33.28 -67.46
CA ILE A 87 42.56 33.81 -66.15
C ILE A 87 42.21 35.30 -66.09
N VAL A 88 41.56 35.73 -65.00
CA VAL A 88 41.20 37.12 -64.73
C VAL A 88 41.95 37.57 -63.47
N THR A 89 42.76 38.64 -63.54
CA THR A 89 43.62 39.07 -62.43
C THR A 89 43.16 40.31 -61.64
N GLY A 90 42.22 41.10 -62.18
CA GLY A 90 41.43 42.17 -61.54
C GLY A 90 42.10 43.07 -60.49
N ASN A 91 43.37 43.42 -60.63
CA ASN A 91 44.13 44.23 -59.66
C ASN A 91 43.49 45.62 -59.40
N GLY A 92 42.69 46.15 -60.33
CA GLY A 92 42.01 47.45 -60.24
C GLY A 92 40.53 47.48 -59.81
N GLY A 93 39.84 46.34 -59.66
CA GLY A 93 38.42 46.33 -59.30
C GLY A 93 37.77 44.94 -59.20
N THR A 94 36.53 44.83 -59.69
CA THR A 94 35.82 43.54 -59.81
C THR A 94 36.38 42.72 -60.97
N GLY A 95 36.64 41.43 -60.77
CA GLY A 95 37.18 40.54 -61.81
C GLY A 95 36.21 40.36 -62.99
N ILE A 96 35.04 39.76 -62.73
CA ILE A 96 34.00 39.52 -63.73
C ILE A 96 32.71 40.26 -63.34
N ARG A 97 32.16 41.05 -64.25
CA ARG A 97 30.85 41.71 -64.12
C ARG A 97 29.88 41.18 -65.17
N LEU A 98 28.77 40.61 -64.73
CA LEU A 98 27.66 40.18 -65.57
C LEU A 98 26.48 41.10 -65.34
N MET A 99 26.03 41.81 -66.39
CA MET A 99 24.96 42.80 -66.27
C MET A 99 23.90 42.62 -67.36
N ASN A 100 22.66 43.02 -67.06
CA ASN A 100 21.58 43.21 -68.03
C ASN A 100 21.31 41.96 -68.89
N ASN A 101 20.89 40.86 -68.28
CA ASN A 101 20.61 39.57 -68.92
C ASN A 101 21.82 38.88 -69.56
N SER A 102 23.03 39.16 -69.06
CA SER A 102 24.24 38.48 -69.55
C SER A 102 24.30 37.02 -69.14
N LYS A 103 24.97 36.20 -69.97
CA LYS A 103 25.14 34.75 -69.75
C LYS A 103 26.60 34.34 -69.84
N LEU A 104 27.14 33.78 -68.77
CA LEU A 104 28.46 33.14 -68.77
C LEU A 104 28.30 31.63 -68.69
N LYS A 105 28.83 30.89 -69.67
CA LYS A 105 28.79 29.43 -69.72
C LYS A 105 30.20 28.86 -69.65
N ILE A 106 30.45 27.99 -68.68
CA ILE A 106 31.78 27.48 -68.35
C ILE A 106 31.76 25.95 -68.49
N ASP A 107 32.40 25.42 -69.53
CA ASP A 107 32.59 23.97 -69.75
C ASP A 107 34.09 23.60 -69.81
N ARG A 108 34.96 24.52 -69.37
CA ARG A 108 36.41 24.36 -69.16
C ARG A 108 36.88 25.19 -67.95
N PRO A 109 38.17 25.16 -67.56
CA PRO A 109 38.65 25.98 -66.44
C PRO A 109 38.60 27.50 -66.67
N LEU A 110 38.03 28.24 -65.71
CA LEU A 110 38.06 29.70 -65.57
C LEU A 110 38.59 30.04 -64.18
N LYS A 111 39.63 30.88 -64.11
CA LYS A 111 40.21 31.35 -62.85
C LYS A 111 40.07 32.86 -62.70
N VAL A 112 39.62 33.32 -61.55
CA VAL A 112 39.59 34.72 -61.11
C VAL A 112 40.48 34.81 -59.88
N GLN A 113 41.52 35.64 -59.89
CA GLN A 113 42.50 35.69 -58.80
C GLN A 113 43.03 37.11 -58.57
N ASN A 114 43.44 37.45 -57.34
CA ASN A 114 44.10 38.73 -56.99
C ASN A 114 43.27 39.99 -57.28
N VAL A 115 41.94 39.91 -57.12
CA VAL A 115 41.05 41.03 -57.41
C VAL A 115 40.88 41.95 -56.20
N SER A 116 40.71 43.26 -56.41
CA SER A 116 40.60 44.22 -55.30
C SER A 116 39.18 44.40 -54.74
N LEU A 117 38.15 44.03 -55.50
CA LEU A 117 36.74 44.03 -55.06
C LEU A 117 36.16 42.60 -55.17
N ASP A 118 34.95 42.46 -55.74
CA ASP A 118 34.31 41.16 -55.91
C ASP A 118 35.00 40.32 -57.02
N GLY A 119 35.10 39.01 -56.83
CA GLY A 119 35.56 38.09 -57.89
C GLY A 119 34.60 38.06 -59.07
N VAL A 120 33.34 37.76 -58.78
CA VAL A 120 32.24 37.77 -59.75
C VAL A 120 31.08 38.58 -59.20
N TYR A 121 30.64 39.61 -59.92
CA TYR A 121 29.48 40.43 -59.57
C TYR A 121 28.39 40.31 -60.65
N MET A 122 27.17 39.98 -60.25
CA MET A 122 26.07 39.66 -61.17
C MET A 122 24.81 40.50 -60.88
N THR A 123 24.38 41.29 -61.86
CA THR A 123 23.07 41.99 -61.87
C THR A 123 22.20 41.47 -63.01
N ASP A 124 21.02 40.93 -62.67
CA ASP A 124 20.05 40.40 -63.64
C ASP A 124 20.70 39.45 -64.66
N SER A 125 21.49 38.48 -64.22
CA SER A 125 22.38 37.69 -65.10
C SER A 125 22.44 36.21 -64.73
N PHE A 126 22.94 35.38 -65.64
CA PHE A 126 23.01 33.92 -65.50
C PHE A 126 24.45 33.40 -65.68
N LEU A 127 24.90 32.54 -64.77
CA LEU A 127 26.19 31.85 -64.86
C LEU A 127 25.96 30.34 -64.76
N ALA A 128 26.45 29.57 -65.73
CA ALA A 128 26.40 28.12 -65.70
C ALA A 128 27.80 27.50 -65.72
N VAL A 129 28.02 26.51 -64.86
CA VAL A 129 29.23 25.66 -64.84
C VAL A 129 28.80 24.24 -65.17
N TYR A 130 29.24 23.72 -66.31
CA TYR A 130 28.90 22.39 -66.79
C TYR A 130 29.92 21.35 -66.34
N LYS A 131 29.64 20.07 -66.62
CA LYS A 131 30.40 18.90 -66.18
C LYS A 131 31.93 19.00 -66.34
N PHE A 132 32.43 19.61 -67.40
CA PHE A 132 33.88 19.75 -67.64
C PHE A 132 34.42 21.13 -67.24
N GLY A 133 33.54 22.03 -66.81
CA GLY A 133 33.86 23.37 -66.35
C GLY A 133 34.28 23.43 -64.90
N SER A 134 35.18 24.36 -64.61
CA SER A 134 35.54 24.73 -63.24
C SER A 134 35.68 26.25 -63.12
N LEU A 135 34.99 26.86 -62.16
CA LEU A 135 35.19 28.26 -61.77
C LEU A 135 36.00 28.31 -60.47
N SER A 136 37.19 28.89 -60.51
CA SER A 136 38.01 29.15 -59.31
C SER A 136 38.08 30.66 -59.07
N VAL A 137 37.68 31.12 -57.89
CA VAL A 137 37.76 32.51 -57.44
C VAL A 137 38.62 32.55 -56.19
N ASP A 138 39.73 33.27 -56.23
CA ASP A 138 40.74 33.26 -55.17
C ASP A 138 41.29 34.66 -54.87
N GLN A 139 41.67 34.94 -53.62
CA GLN A 139 42.34 36.18 -53.22
C GLN A 139 41.57 37.45 -53.64
N THR A 140 40.35 37.63 -53.12
CA THR A 140 39.48 38.79 -53.43
C THR A 140 39.45 39.81 -52.29
N GLY A 141 39.48 41.11 -52.61
CA GLY A 141 39.33 42.19 -51.62
C GLY A 141 37.87 42.47 -51.18
N GLY A 142 36.90 41.96 -51.93
CA GLY A 142 35.46 41.96 -51.61
C GLY A 142 34.92 40.54 -51.40
N ASN A 143 33.72 40.27 -51.92
CA ASN A 143 33.12 38.94 -51.92
C ASN A 143 33.72 38.07 -53.04
N GLY A 144 33.78 36.76 -52.88
CA GLY A 144 34.17 35.87 -53.97
C GLY A 144 33.16 35.95 -55.12
N ILE A 145 31.90 35.70 -54.82
CA ILE A 145 30.77 35.77 -55.75
C ILE A 145 29.63 36.57 -55.12
N ASN A 146 29.07 37.53 -55.86
CA ASN A 146 27.98 38.39 -55.43
C ASN A 146 26.83 38.37 -56.45
N LEU A 147 25.69 37.78 -56.04
CA LEU A 147 24.49 37.66 -56.85
C LEU A 147 23.38 38.58 -56.33
N ASP A 148 22.92 39.51 -57.16
CA ASP A 148 21.69 40.27 -56.91
C ASP A 148 20.41 39.45 -57.13
N ILE A 149 19.26 40.00 -56.73
CA ILE A 149 17.95 39.33 -56.63
C ILE A 149 17.46 38.61 -57.91
N ASN A 150 17.84 39.08 -59.10
CA ASN A 150 17.44 38.47 -60.38
C ASN A 150 18.57 37.65 -61.03
N SER A 151 19.70 37.49 -60.33
CA SER A 151 20.84 36.74 -60.84
C SER A 151 20.78 35.27 -60.42
N SER A 152 21.32 34.38 -61.24
CA SER A 152 21.36 32.96 -60.90
C SER A 152 22.62 32.22 -61.35
N ILE A 153 23.05 31.28 -60.51
CA ILE A 153 24.11 30.31 -60.80
C ILE A 153 23.51 28.93 -60.95
N TYR A 154 23.88 28.24 -62.02
CA TYR A 154 23.54 26.84 -62.28
C TYR A 154 24.81 26.00 -62.41
N ASN A 155 25.21 25.31 -61.33
CA ASN A 155 26.31 24.35 -61.36
C ASN A 155 25.79 22.95 -61.76
N GLU A 156 25.87 22.64 -63.06
CA GLU A 156 25.44 21.39 -63.66
C GLU A 156 26.58 20.36 -63.68
N LYS A 157 26.87 19.77 -62.52
CA LYS A 157 27.93 18.76 -62.30
C LYS A 157 29.36 19.27 -62.56
N GLY A 158 29.55 20.57 -62.66
CA GLY A 158 30.87 21.21 -62.68
C GLY A 158 31.41 21.45 -61.27
N HIS A 159 32.47 22.24 -61.18
CA HIS A 159 33.10 22.61 -59.91
C HIS A 159 33.20 24.12 -59.75
N VAL A 160 32.72 24.65 -58.63
CA VAL A 160 32.89 26.05 -58.21
C VAL A 160 33.72 26.04 -56.93
N TYR A 161 34.79 26.83 -56.92
CA TYR A 161 35.76 26.91 -55.86
C TYR A 161 36.00 28.37 -55.51
N VAL A 162 35.75 28.75 -54.26
CA VAL A 162 35.89 30.13 -53.78
C VAL A 162 36.77 30.16 -52.54
N SER A 163 37.80 31.00 -52.54
CA SER A 163 38.80 30.99 -51.48
C SER A 163 39.46 32.32 -51.19
N ASN A 164 40.00 32.45 -49.97
CA ASN A 164 40.82 33.59 -49.54
C ASN A 164 40.15 34.95 -49.82
N THR A 165 38.86 35.08 -49.52
CA THR A 165 38.11 36.33 -49.73
C THR A 165 38.15 37.20 -48.47
N PHE A 166 38.29 38.53 -48.60
CA PHE A 166 38.26 39.43 -47.45
C PHE A 166 36.89 39.52 -46.75
N SER A 167 35.80 39.30 -47.50
CA SER A 167 34.41 39.38 -47.02
C SER A 167 33.73 38.01 -47.06
N LEU A 168 32.60 37.88 -47.76
CA LEU A 168 31.85 36.63 -47.94
C LEU A 168 32.44 35.82 -49.09
N GLY A 169 32.43 34.50 -48.98
CA GLY A 169 32.74 33.65 -50.13
C GLY A 169 31.68 33.83 -51.22
N VAL A 170 30.42 33.59 -50.87
CA VAL A 170 29.27 33.73 -51.76
C VAL A 170 28.14 34.51 -51.07
N LEU A 171 27.74 35.64 -51.66
CA LEU A 171 26.52 36.35 -51.32
C LEU A 171 25.43 36.01 -52.34
N ASN A 172 24.42 35.22 -51.92
CA ASN A 172 23.30 34.83 -52.76
C ASN A 172 22.02 35.58 -52.38
N ILE A 173 21.68 36.64 -53.11
CA ILE A 173 20.38 37.32 -53.00
C ILE A 173 19.40 36.77 -54.05
N GLY A 174 19.91 36.22 -55.15
CA GLY A 174 19.15 35.61 -56.24
C GLY A 174 18.92 34.10 -56.07
N GLY A 175 19.52 33.30 -56.97
CA GLY A 175 19.35 31.84 -56.96
C GLY A 175 20.62 31.05 -57.26
N ILE A 176 20.88 30.00 -56.51
CA ILE A 176 21.92 29.01 -56.78
C ILE A 176 21.28 27.63 -56.89
N THR A 177 21.55 26.91 -57.96
CA THR A 177 21.27 25.48 -58.07
C THR A 177 22.57 24.73 -58.27
N ASN A 178 22.90 23.85 -57.33
CA ASN A 178 24.12 23.05 -57.32
C ASN A 178 23.81 21.57 -57.49
N THR A 179 24.36 20.96 -58.55
CA THR A 179 24.34 19.51 -58.80
C THR A 179 25.77 18.94 -58.91
N GLY A 180 26.79 19.79 -58.80
CA GLY A 180 28.22 19.48 -58.84
C GLY A 180 28.90 19.75 -57.49
N GLY A 181 30.16 20.19 -57.52
CA GLY A 181 30.90 20.62 -56.32
C GLY A 181 30.87 22.14 -56.14
N LEU A 182 30.58 22.61 -54.93
CA LEU A 182 30.73 24.00 -54.50
C LEU A 182 31.58 24.02 -53.21
N GLU A 183 32.81 24.48 -53.31
CA GLU A 183 33.77 24.51 -52.20
C GLU A 183 34.07 25.97 -51.85
N VAL A 184 33.93 26.32 -50.58
CA VAL A 184 34.14 27.69 -50.08
C VAL A 184 34.93 27.67 -48.77
N PHE A 185 36.11 28.29 -48.74
CA PHE A 185 36.96 28.23 -47.56
C PHE A 185 37.86 29.45 -47.39
N ASP A 186 38.40 29.64 -46.19
CA ASP A 186 39.28 30.76 -45.81
C ASP A 186 38.67 32.16 -46.12
N CYS A 187 37.36 32.35 -45.87
CA CYS A 187 36.70 33.64 -46.07
C CYS A 187 36.70 34.49 -44.79
N GLY A 188 36.88 35.82 -44.90
CA GLY A 188 36.90 36.74 -43.76
C GLY A 188 35.56 36.87 -42.99
N SER A 189 34.45 36.50 -43.62
CA SER A 189 33.10 36.49 -43.02
C SER A 189 32.43 35.12 -43.20
N SER A 190 31.17 35.03 -43.66
CA SER A 190 30.51 33.75 -43.91
C SER A 190 30.97 33.13 -45.24
N GLY A 191 31.13 31.81 -45.29
CA GLY A 191 31.42 31.10 -46.55
C GLY A 191 30.30 31.35 -47.55
N ILE A 192 29.06 30.99 -47.18
CA ILE A 192 27.87 31.29 -47.97
C ILE A 192 26.89 32.10 -47.11
N LYS A 193 26.50 33.28 -47.57
CA LYS A 193 25.32 34.00 -47.08
C LYS A 193 24.18 33.85 -48.09
N ASN A 194 23.13 33.11 -47.71
CA ASN A 194 21.96 32.86 -48.54
C ASN A 194 20.77 33.71 -48.13
N ASP A 195 20.52 34.81 -48.83
CA ASP A 195 19.33 35.65 -48.69
C ASP A 195 18.25 35.29 -49.74
N GLY A 196 18.60 34.51 -50.77
CA GLY A 196 17.73 34.03 -51.86
C GLY A 196 17.41 32.53 -51.81
N ASN A 197 17.42 31.87 -52.98
CA ASN A 197 17.19 30.42 -53.10
C ASN A 197 18.52 29.68 -53.29
N LEU A 198 18.78 28.64 -52.49
CA LEU A 198 19.89 27.71 -52.66
C LEU A 198 19.33 26.29 -52.74
N LEU A 199 19.51 25.62 -53.88
CA LEU A 199 19.10 24.23 -54.10
C LEU A 199 20.35 23.37 -54.29
N ASN A 200 20.61 22.45 -53.37
CA ASN A 200 21.76 21.56 -53.43
C ASN A 200 21.34 20.11 -53.64
N SER A 201 21.77 19.50 -54.73
CA SER A 201 21.73 18.04 -54.95
C SER A 201 23.12 17.46 -55.27
N GLY A 202 24.15 18.32 -55.21
CA GLY A 202 25.56 17.95 -55.34
C GLY A 202 26.27 17.94 -53.99
N HIS A 203 27.48 18.48 -53.94
CA HIS A 203 28.31 18.59 -52.74
C HIS A 203 28.60 20.06 -52.47
N ILE A 204 28.39 20.50 -51.23
CA ILE A 204 28.84 21.79 -50.71
C ILE A 204 29.86 21.51 -49.59
N THR A 205 31.04 22.11 -49.69
CA THR A 205 32.08 22.03 -48.65
C THR A 205 32.40 23.43 -48.15
N LEU A 206 32.41 23.60 -46.82
CA LEU A 206 32.62 24.88 -46.14
C LEU A 206 33.73 24.70 -45.10
N GLU A 207 34.81 25.46 -45.19
CA GLU A 207 35.97 25.28 -44.30
C GLU A 207 36.61 26.59 -43.84
N ASP A 208 36.93 26.69 -42.55
CA ASP A 208 37.73 27.77 -41.95
C ASP A 208 37.23 29.20 -42.29
N ASN A 209 35.90 29.42 -42.28
CA ASN A 209 35.32 30.73 -42.54
C ASN A 209 35.18 31.57 -41.24
N GLY A 210 35.29 32.89 -41.36
CA GLY A 210 35.42 33.79 -40.20
C GLY A 210 34.19 33.88 -39.30
N SER A 211 32.97 33.85 -39.85
CA SER A 211 31.73 34.04 -39.06
C SER A 211 30.75 32.87 -39.07
N ALA A 212 30.63 32.12 -40.17
CA ALA A 212 29.80 30.92 -40.31
C ALA A 212 30.18 30.23 -41.62
N GLY A 213 30.07 28.92 -41.71
CA GLY A 213 30.19 28.24 -43.00
C GLY A 213 29.03 28.64 -43.91
N LEU A 214 27.81 28.54 -43.37
CA LEU A 214 26.58 28.91 -44.07
C LEU A 214 25.65 29.70 -43.15
N MET A 215 25.32 30.92 -43.57
CA MET A 215 24.30 31.75 -42.95
C MET A 215 23.07 31.83 -43.87
N ASN A 216 21.98 31.17 -43.48
CA ASN A 216 20.73 31.11 -44.22
C ASN A 216 19.71 32.12 -43.70
N ASN A 217 19.30 33.04 -44.56
CA ASN A 217 18.22 33.99 -44.35
C ASN A 217 17.05 33.79 -45.33
N GLY A 218 17.27 33.05 -46.42
CA GLY A 218 16.29 32.72 -47.46
C GLY A 218 15.87 31.23 -47.45
N TYR A 219 15.64 30.66 -48.63
CA TYR A 219 15.28 29.25 -48.79
C TYR A 219 16.53 28.42 -49.14
N PHE A 220 16.81 27.40 -48.34
CA PHE A 220 17.85 26.41 -48.61
C PHE A 220 17.29 25.00 -48.57
N GLU A 221 17.42 24.27 -49.67
CA GLU A 221 17.07 22.85 -49.75
C GLU A 221 18.32 22.01 -50.06
N ASN A 222 18.63 21.07 -49.18
CA ASN A 222 19.72 20.11 -49.36
C ASN A 222 19.17 18.70 -49.62
N GLN A 223 19.35 18.19 -50.83
CA GLN A 223 19.14 16.78 -51.22
C GLN A 223 20.47 16.03 -51.43
N GLY A 224 21.59 16.76 -51.46
CA GLY A 224 22.95 16.23 -51.62
C GLY A 224 23.71 16.17 -50.30
N THR A 225 24.98 16.57 -50.34
CA THR A 225 25.86 16.61 -49.15
C THR A 225 26.27 18.05 -48.86
N VAL A 226 26.24 18.42 -47.58
CA VAL A 226 26.86 19.63 -47.03
C VAL A 226 27.86 19.18 -45.98
N THR A 227 29.13 19.52 -46.16
CA THR A 227 30.19 19.23 -45.19
C THR A 227 30.79 20.53 -44.68
N THR A 228 30.92 20.65 -43.38
CA THR A 228 31.51 21.82 -42.72
C THR A 228 32.72 21.42 -41.88
N HIS A 229 33.80 22.19 -41.95
CA HIS A 229 35.04 22.01 -41.18
C HIS A 229 35.45 23.33 -40.51
N ASN A 230 35.64 23.30 -39.18
CA ASN A 230 35.83 24.47 -38.30
C ASN A 230 34.79 25.58 -38.48
N ASP A 231 33.60 25.21 -38.93
CA ASP A 231 32.51 26.10 -39.29
C ASP A 231 31.20 25.66 -38.62
N HIS A 232 30.20 26.53 -38.70
CA HIS A 232 28.83 26.24 -38.28
C HIS A 232 27.81 26.63 -39.35
N ILE A 233 26.60 26.08 -39.22
CA ILE A 233 25.43 26.49 -39.98
C ILE A 233 24.55 27.32 -39.07
N ASN A 234 24.24 28.54 -39.51
CA ASN A 234 23.29 29.43 -38.85
C ASN A 234 22.09 29.65 -39.78
N ASN A 235 20.89 29.40 -39.28
CA ASN A 235 19.65 29.78 -39.94
C ASN A 235 19.03 30.89 -39.09
N SER A 236 19.04 32.14 -39.57
CA SER A 236 19.05 33.36 -38.72
C SER A 236 17.91 34.38 -38.95
N ASN A 237 17.01 34.17 -39.91
CA ASN A 237 15.94 35.14 -40.24
C ASN A 237 14.56 34.49 -40.20
N ALA A 238 13.49 35.21 -39.83
CA ALA A 238 12.18 34.64 -39.51
C ALA A 238 11.52 33.97 -40.72
N SER A 239 11.90 34.43 -41.92
CA SER A 239 11.49 33.85 -43.20
C SER A 239 12.42 32.73 -43.69
N ALA A 240 13.56 32.50 -43.04
CA ALA A 240 14.54 31.54 -43.48
C ALA A 240 14.00 30.11 -43.34
N GLN A 241 14.10 29.32 -44.41
CA GLN A 241 13.70 27.91 -44.42
C GLN A 241 14.89 27.07 -44.81
N LEU A 242 15.18 26.06 -44.01
CA LEU A 242 16.21 25.07 -44.33
C LEU A 242 15.59 23.68 -44.29
N ILE A 243 15.57 23.01 -45.44
CA ILE A 243 15.05 21.66 -45.60
C ILE A 243 16.22 20.73 -45.93
N ASN A 244 16.44 19.72 -45.09
CA ASN A 244 17.46 18.70 -45.33
C ASN A 244 16.80 17.35 -45.67
N SER A 245 17.03 16.86 -46.88
CA SER A 245 16.71 15.50 -47.34
C SER A 245 17.95 14.64 -47.62
N GLY A 246 19.14 15.25 -47.57
CA GLY A 246 20.44 14.60 -47.79
C GLY A 246 21.29 14.52 -46.52
N LEU A 247 22.61 14.64 -46.65
CA LEU A 247 23.56 14.61 -45.54
C LEU A 247 24.05 16.01 -45.20
N ILE A 248 24.03 16.36 -43.91
CA ILE A 248 24.79 17.48 -43.35
C ILE A 248 25.78 16.90 -42.34
N SER A 249 27.07 17.14 -42.51
CA SER A 249 28.12 16.56 -41.67
C SER A 249 29.13 17.59 -41.17
N PHE A 250 29.49 17.51 -39.90
CA PHE A 250 30.48 18.38 -39.25
C PHE A 250 31.71 17.56 -38.84
N SER A 251 32.92 17.95 -39.27
CA SER A 251 34.16 17.17 -39.05
C SER A 251 35.18 17.81 -38.10
N ALA A 252 35.10 19.13 -37.92
CA ALA A 252 35.66 19.90 -36.81
C ALA A 252 34.81 21.18 -36.69
N SER A 253 34.67 21.77 -35.52
CA SER A 253 33.77 22.91 -35.34
C SER A 253 34.15 23.73 -34.11
N GLY A 254 33.72 24.99 -34.10
CA GLY A 254 33.80 25.85 -32.92
C GLY A 254 32.83 25.40 -31.81
N ASN A 255 32.44 26.32 -30.92
CA ASN A 255 31.56 25.99 -29.79
C ASN A 255 30.17 25.47 -30.21
N VAL A 256 29.67 25.84 -31.38
CA VAL A 256 28.34 25.47 -31.89
C VAL A 256 28.49 24.95 -33.33
N ASN A 257 27.74 23.91 -33.70
CA ASN A 257 27.77 23.34 -35.06
C ASN A 257 26.55 23.80 -35.85
N PHE A 258 25.38 23.70 -35.23
CA PHE A 258 24.10 24.03 -35.83
C PHE A 258 23.33 24.96 -34.89
N PHE A 259 23.14 26.21 -35.34
CA PHE A 259 22.46 27.25 -34.60
C PHE A 259 21.18 27.70 -35.32
N LEU A 260 20.07 27.72 -34.58
CA LEU A 260 18.82 28.37 -34.97
C LEU A 260 18.56 29.51 -34.00
N ASP A 261 18.58 30.76 -34.48
CA ASP A 261 18.36 31.96 -33.66
C ASP A 261 16.86 32.20 -33.37
N ASN A 262 16.49 32.81 -32.23
CA ASN A 262 15.15 33.28 -31.88
C ASN A 262 14.44 34.11 -32.97
N SER A 263 15.21 34.76 -33.83
CA SER A 263 14.71 35.54 -34.96
C SER A 263 14.50 34.72 -36.24
N SER A 264 14.61 33.39 -36.19
CA SER A 264 14.76 32.51 -37.37
C SER A 264 13.52 31.71 -37.74
N GLY A 265 13.43 31.33 -39.01
CA GLY A 265 12.37 30.49 -39.55
C GLY A 265 12.63 28.99 -39.38
N SER A 266 11.82 28.16 -40.04
CA SER A 266 11.74 26.72 -39.76
C SER A 266 12.91 25.92 -40.32
N PHE A 267 13.39 24.96 -39.52
CA PHE A 267 14.24 23.87 -39.99
C PHE A 267 13.46 22.55 -40.05
N VAL A 268 13.63 21.79 -41.14
CA VAL A 268 13.05 20.46 -41.31
C VAL A 268 14.10 19.48 -41.81
N ASN A 269 14.44 18.48 -41.00
CA ASN A 269 15.15 17.28 -41.45
C ASN A 269 14.12 16.25 -41.92
N GLN A 270 14.02 16.02 -43.23
CA GLN A 270 13.11 15.06 -43.84
C GLN A 270 13.48 13.61 -43.47
N SER A 271 12.60 12.65 -43.75
CA SER A 271 12.80 11.25 -43.37
C SER A 271 14.06 10.59 -43.95
N SER A 272 14.54 11.07 -45.11
CA SER A 272 15.81 10.63 -45.71
C SER A 272 17.01 11.42 -45.23
N GLY A 273 16.80 12.54 -44.53
CA GLY A 273 17.83 13.46 -44.11
C GLY A 273 18.63 12.92 -42.92
N THR A 274 19.94 13.12 -42.96
CA THR A 274 20.87 12.78 -41.88
C THR A 274 21.69 14.02 -41.49
N ILE A 275 21.85 14.24 -40.19
CA ILE A 275 22.74 15.27 -39.63
C ILE A 275 23.74 14.58 -38.70
N ASP A 276 25.03 14.67 -39.03
CA ASP A 276 26.11 14.06 -38.26
C ASP A 276 27.01 15.14 -37.64
N MET A 277 26.94 15.27 -36.32
CA MET A 277 27.72 16.20 -35.49
C MET A 277 28.68 15.41 -34.59
N LEU A 278 29.82 15.00 -35.13
CA LEU A 278 30.76 14.07 -34.46
C LEU A 278 31.95 14.78 -33.78
N THR A 279 31.76 16.01 -33.30
CA THR A 279 32.85 16.93 -32.90
C THR A 279 32.59 17.58 -31.54
N LYS A 280 33.67 18.01 -30.87
CA LYS A 280 33.66 18.56 -29.50
C LYS A 280 33.24 20.03 -29.39
N GLY A 281 32.14 20.42 -30.04
CA GLY A 281 31.48 21.70 -29.74
C GLY A 281 30.92 21.69 -28.31
N ALA A 282 30.77 22.86 -27.68
CA ALA A 282 30.11 22.98 -26.38
C ALA A 282 28.62 22.64 -26.47
N TYR A 283 27.98 23.12 -27.53
CA TYR A 283 26.56 22.95 -27.83
C TYR A 283 26.39 22.64 -29.31
N PRO A 284 26.60 21.39 -29.77
CA PRO A 284 26.56 21.07 -31.19
C PRO A 284 25.23 21.44 -31.84
N LEU A 285 24.11 21.24 -31.14
CA LEU A 285 22.78 21.60 -31.59
C LEU A 285 22.10 22.59 -30.63
N GLU A 286 21.93 23.82 -31.08
CA GLU A 286 21.20 24.87 -30.37
C GLU A 286 19.91 25.21 -31.14
N ASN A 287 18.76 25.06 -30.46
CA ASN A 287 17.45 25.42 -30.99
C ASN A 287 16.82 26.55 -30.17
N ASP A 288 16.76 27.72 -30.79
CA ASP A 288 16.07 28.90 -30.29
C ASP A 288 14.83 29.23 -31.15
N SER A 289 14.39 28.31 -32.04
CA SER A 289 13.21 28.51 -32.91
C SER A 289 12.41 27.19 -33.13
N TYR A 290 11.89 26.92 -34.33
CA TYR A 290 11.06 25.76 -34.68
C TYR A 290 11.86 24.71 -35.46
N PHE A 291 12.09 23.56 -34.82
CA PHE A 291 12.86 22.44 -35.37
C PHE A 291 11.98 21.19 -35.54
N VAL A 292 11.99 20.59 -36.72
CA VAL A 292 11.34 19.30 -36.98
C VAL A 292 12.33 18.26 -37.49
N ASN A 293 12.40 17.11 -36.82
CA ASN A 293 13.18 15.96 -37.24
C ASN A 293 12.29 14.79 -37.66
N HIS A 294 12.31 14.40 -38.93
CA HIS A 294 11.77 13.13 -39.43
C HIS A 294 12.86 12.09 -39.73
N GLY A 295 14.10 12.53 -39.92
CA GLY A 295 15.25 11.69 -40.29
C GLY A 295 16.11 11.26 -39.09
N THR A 296 17.42 11.21 -39.29
CA THR A 296 18.39 10.84 -38.24
C THR A 296 19.27 12.02 -37.87
N ILE A 297 19.46 12.25 -36.57
CA ILE A 297 20.42 13.22 -36.04
C ILE A 297 21.35 12.49 -35.08
N ASN A 298 22.65 12.59 -35.32
CA ASN A 298 23.70 12.02 -34.48
C ASN A 298 24.55 13.14 -33.89
N VAL A 299 24.67 13.17 -32.57
CA VAL A 299 25.56 14.08 -31.83
C VAL A 299 26.49 13.24 -30.97
N GLU A 300 27.79 13.40 -31.13
CA GLU A 300 28.79 12.70 -30.32
C GLU A 300 29.86 13.67 -29.79
N GLU A 301 30.30 13.45 -28.55
CA GLU A 301 31.43 14.14 -27.90
C GLU A 301 31.23 15.64 -27.59
N ALA A 302 29.99 16.08 -27.32
CA ALA A 302 29.72 17.46 -26.90
C ALA A 302 30.45 17.83 -25.59
N GLN A 303 31.00 19.04 -25.46
CA GLN A 303 31.69 19.45 -24.22
C GLN A 303 30.73 19.78 -23.08
N ILE A 304 29.51 20.24 -23.39
CA ILE A 304 28.50 20.61 -22.38
C ILE A 304 27.19 19.87 -22.67
N ASN A 305 26.38 20.34 -23.62
CA ASN A 305 25.08 19.73 -23.93
C ASN A 305 25.06 19.23 -25.37
N CYS A 306 24.51 18.04 -25.64
CA CYS A 306 24.34 17.61 -27.04
C CYS A 306 23.25 18.43 -27.76
N LEU A 307 22.13 18.69 -27.09
CA LEU A 307 21.02 19.49 -27.58
C LEU A 307 20.61 20.51 -26.51
N MET A 308 20.59 21.79 -26.89
CA MET A 308 20.03 22.87 -26.06
C MET A 308 18.79 23.46 -26.73
N ASN A 309 17.64 23.37 -26.06
CA ASN A 309 16.36 23.92 -26.51
C ASN A 309 15.98 25.09 -25.60
N PHE A 310 16.06 26.30 -26.13
CA PHE A 310 15.89 27.54 -25.36
C PHE A 310 14.43 27.91 -25.08
N SER A 311 14.24 28.92 -24.23
CA SER A 311 12.91 29.39 -23.84
C SER A 311 12.15 29.97 -25.03
N GLY A 312 10.99 29.39 -25.36
CA GLY A 312 10.14 29.85 -26.46
C GLY A 312 10.33 29.07 -27.77
N SER A 313 11.31 28.17 -27.82
CA SER A 313 11.55 27.30 -28.97
C SER A 313 10.76 25.99 -28.88
N GLU A 314 10.52 25.37 -30.04
CA GLU A 314 9.83 24.09 -30.17
C GLU A 314 10.67 23.09 -30.98
N PHE A 315 10.90 21.91 -30.38
CA PHE A 315 11.60 20.79 -31.01
C PHE A 315 10.68 19.59 -31.13
N LEU A 316 10.40 19.18 -32.37
CA LEU A 316 9.53 18.04 -32.69
C LEU A 316 10.35 16.89 -33.29
N ASN A 317 10.44 15.77 -32.57
CA ASN A 317 11.13 14.57 -33.05
C ASN A 317 10.14 13.49 -33.51
N TYR A 318 10.06 13.24 -34.81
CA TYR A 318 9.39 12.10 -35.44
C TYR A 318 10.36 10.98 -35.84
N GLY A 319 11.64 11.30 -36.00
CA GLY A 319 12.71 10.40 -36.43
C GLY A 319 13.57 9.89 -35.28
N THR A 320 14.86 9.68 -35.55
CA THR A 320 15.83 9.19 -34.56
C THR A 320 16.79 10.29 -34.14
N LEU A 321 16.96 10.45 -32.82
CA LEU A 321 17.94 11.34 -32.19
C LEU A 321 18.90 10.48 -31.37
N ASN A 322 20.18 10.45 -31.75
CA ASN A 322 21.23 9.73 -31.05
C ASN A 322 22.22 10.73 -30.43
N LEU A 323 22.22 10.85 -29.10
CA LEU A 323 23.04 11.80 -28.34
C LEU A 323 24.01 11.01 -27.45
N LYS A 324 25.31 11.19 -27.65
CA LYS A 324 26.31 10.42 -26.91
C LYS A 324 27.47 11.26 -26.39
N LYS A 325 28.01 10.87 -25.24
CA LYS A 325 29.28 11.39 -24.71
C LYS A 325 29.28 12.92 -24.50
N SER A 326 28.21 13.48 -23.90
CA SER A 326 28.23 14.89 -23.51
C SER A 326 28.99 15.11 -22.22
N GLY A 327 29.60 16.28 -22.04
CA GLY A 327 30.21 16.65 -20.76
C GLY A 327 29.23 16.94 -19.63
N ILE A 328 28.00 17.39 -19.90
CA ILE A 328 26.97 17.60 -18.88
C ILE A 328 25.63 16.95 -19.28
N ARG A 329 24.91 17.42 -20.31
CA ARG A 329 23.54 16.97 -20.62
C ARG A 329 23.38 16.37 -22.02
N GLY A 330 22.58 15.30 -22.13
CA GLY A 330 22.06 14.87 -23.44
C GLY A 330 21.14 15.94 -24.02
N ILE A 331 20.03 16.22 -23.31
CA ILE A 331 19.08 17.29 -23.65
C ILE A 331 18.98 18.29 -22.50
N ASP A 332 19.08 19.56 -22.83
CA ASP A 332 18.77 20.68 -21.96
C ASP A 332 17.55 21.44 -22.53
N ASN A 333 16.37 21.22 -21.95
CA ASN A 333 15.14 21.94 -22.30
C ASN A 333 14.95 23.10 -21.32
N SER A 334 15.59 24.22 -21.65
CA SER A 334 15.87 25.33 -20.74
C SER A 334 14.80 26.42 -20.80
N GLY A 335 14.39 26.89 -19.61
CA GLY A 335 13.36 27.92 -19.48
C GLY A 335 11.92 27.42 -19.57
N ALA A 336 11.03 28.09 -18.85
CA ALA A 336 9.65 27.66 -18.62
C ALA A 336 8.78 27.52 -19.88
N THR A 337 9.13 28.20 -20.98
CA THR A 337 8.36 28.17 -22.24
C THR A 337 8.98 27.30 -23.33
N SER A 338 10.12 26.66 -23.06
CA SER A 338 10.74 25.71 -24.01
C SER A 338 9.85 24.49 -24.18
N ARG A 339 9.76 23.96 -25.40
CA ARG A 339 8.90 22.81 -25.72
C ARG A 339 9.65 21.74 -26.50
N PHE A 340 9.83 20.58 -25.88
CA PHE A 340 10.37 19.39 -26.52
C PHE A 340 9.30 18.30 -26.63
N VAL A 341 9.08 17.77 -27.83
CA VAL A 341 8.13 16.67 -28.06
C VAL A 341 8.80 15.54 -28.83
N ASN A 342 8.95 14.38 -28.18
CA ASN A 342 9.22 13.13 -28.87
C ASN A 342 7.89 12.52 -29.32
N MET A 343 7.61 12.55 -30.62
CA MET A 343 6.37 12.07 -31.22
C MET A 343 6.28 10.54 -31.19
N SER A 344 5.12 9.97 -31.53
CA SER A 344 4.87 8.52 -31.39
C SER A 344 5.78 7.62 -32.24
N SER A 345 6.32 8.13 -33.35
CA SER A 345 7.32 7.43 -34.17
C SER A 345 8.77 7.75 -33.77
N GLY A 346 8.95 8.73 -32.89
CA GLY A 346 10.24 9.27 -32.52
C GLY A 346 10.99 8.37 -31.55
N ILE A 347 12.30 8.26 -31.77
CA ILE A 347 13.23 7.53 -30.91
C ILE A 347 14.30 8.52 -30.45
N VAL A 348 14.49 8.63 -29.14
CA VAL A 348 15.56 9.41 -28.53
C VAL A 348 16.47 8.46 -27.74
N ASN A 349 17.73 8.37 -28.14
CA ASN A 349 18.75 7.58 -27.47
C ASN A 349 19.79 8.52 -26.85
N ILE A 350 19.95 8.46 -25.53
CA ILE A 350 20.97 9.20 -24.79
C ILE A 350 21.89 8.21 -24.08
N ASP A 351 23.21 8.36 -24.28
CA ASP A 351 24.21 7.45 -23.71
C ASP A 351 25.49 8.20 -23.30
N SER A 352 26.11 7.78 -22.18
CA SER A 352 27.41 8.31 -21.73
C SER A 352 27.43 9.83 -21.49
N CYS A 353 26.35 10.37 -20.92
CA CYS A 353 26.18 11.79 -20.59
C CYS A 353 26.01 11.94 -19.08
N ASP A 354 26.65 12.89 -18.38
CA ASP A 354 26.48 13.00 -16.90
C ASP A 354 25.01 13.10 -16.46
N TYR A 355 24.21 13.84 -17.22
CA TYR A 355 22.76 14.01 -17.11
C TYR A 355 22.10 13.60 -18.43
N GLY A 356 21.03 12.82 -18.36
CA GLY A 356 20.27 12.45 -19.56
C GLY A 356 19.49 13.66 -20.09
N ILE A 357 18.45 14.04 -19.34
CA ILE A 357 17.58 15.17 -19.65
C ILE A 357 17.54 16.11 -18.45
N PHE A 358 17.78 17.39 -18.69
CA PHE A 358 17.40 18.47 -17.78
C PHE A 358 16.20 19.21 -18.38
N ASN A 359 15.13 19.38 -17.61
CA ASN A 359 13.91 20.01 -18.08
C ASN A 359 13.38 21.09 -17.13
N GLU A 360 13.35 22.33 -17.62
CA GLU A 360 12.72 23.48 -16.98
C GLU A 360 11.42 23.93 -17.70
N GLY A 361 11.19 23.47 -18.93
CA GLY A 361 9.97 23.76 -19.70
C GLY A 361 9.01 22.58 -19.85
N HIS A 362 8.38 22.47 -21.02
CA HIS A 362 7.46 21.39 -21.38
C HIS A 362 8.18 20.28 -22.14
N PHE A 363 8.20 19.08 -21.55
CA PHE A 363 8.72 17.88 -22.19
C PHE A 363 7.61 16.84 -22.35
N LYS A 364 7.37 16.39 -23.58
CA LYS A 364 6.37 15.37 -23.88
C LYS A 364 7.00 14.19 -24.60
N ASN A 365 6.80 13.00 -24.07
CA ASN A 365 7.17 11.74 -24.73
C ASN A 365 5.92 10.97 -25.17
N GLN A 366 5.86 10.63 -26.46
CA GLN A 366 4.83 9.76 -27.06
C GLN A 366 5.46 8.54 -27.75
N GLY A 367 6.76 8.59 -28.06
CA GLY A 367 7.52 7.51 -28.67
C GLY A 367 8.44 6.81 -27.66
N GLU A 368 9.66 6.48 -28.09
CA GLU A 368 10.64 5.77 -27.28
C GLU A 368 11.76 6.72 -26.80
N LEU A 369 11.99 6.75 -25.49
CA LEU A 369 13.08 7.48 -24.84
C LEU A 369 13.97 6.51 -24.07
N ASN A 370 15.20 6.34 -24.55
CA ASN A 370 16.19 5.42 -24.00
C ASN A 370 17.34 6.18 -23.34
N LEU A 371 17.43 6.09 -22.01
CA LEU A 371 18.43 6.75 -21.18
C LEU A 371 19.39 5.69 -20.61
N ARG A 372 20.54 5.52 -21.25
CA ARG A 372 21.44 4.36 -21.06
C ARG A 372 22.43 4.51 -19.91
N SER A 373 23.10 3.42 -19.55
CA SER A 373 23.93 3.25 -18.33
C SER A 373 25.11 4.21 -18.16
N GLY A 374 25.51 4.93 -19.22
CA GLY A 374 26.54 5.96 -19.11
C GLY A 374 26.06 7.27 -18.47
N VAL A 375 24.81 7.34 -17.98
CA VAL A 375 24.29 8.49 -17.25
C VAL A 375 24.59 8.41 -15.76
N ALA A 376 25.43 9.32 -15.27
CA ALA A 376 26.08 9.22 -13.96
C ALA A 376 25.19 9.68 -12.80
N ASP A 377 24.56 10.85 -12.92
CA ASP A 377 23.79 11.46 -11.82
C ASP A 377 22.28 11.27 -12.02
N PHE A 378 21.70 11.90 -13.05
CA PHE A 378 20.26 11.91 -13.30
C PHE A 378 19.91 11.53 -14.74
N ALA A 379 19.11 10.48 -14.89
CA ALA A 379 18.48 10.14 -16.16
C ALA A 379 17.57 11.28 -16.61
N VAL A 380 16.77 11.79 -15.67
CA VAL A 380 15.88 12.92 -15.84
C VAL A 380 15.99 13.79 -14.59
N ASP A 381 16.34 15.06 -14.75
CA ASP A 381 16.20 16.10 -13.74
C ASP A 381 15.12 17.08 -14.19
N HIS A 382 13.94 16.92 -13.62
CA HIS A 382 12.75 17.67 -13.95
C HIS A 382 12.51 18.76 -12.91
N ALA A 383 12.80 20.01 -13.26
CA ALA A 383 12.82 21.16 -12.36
C ALA A 383 11.71 22.20 -12.63
N SER A 384 10.77 21.89 -13.51
CA SER A 384 9.76 22.82 -14.01
C SER A 384 8.50 22.85 -13.12
N ILE A 385 7.77 23.97 -13.14
CA ILE A 385 6.52 24.15 -12.40
C ILE A 385 5.32 24.18 -13.37
N SER A 386 4.35 23.27 -13.16
CA SER A 386 3.08 23.07 -13.90
C SER A 386 3.16 22.46 -15.32
N ASP A 387 2.50 21.30 -15.52
CA ASP A 387 2.30 20.59 -16.82
C ASP A 387 3.56 20.34 -17.65
N SER A 388 4.60 19.81 -17.01
CA SER A 388 5.95 20.00 -17.49
C SER A 388 6.66 18.73 -17.96
N LEU A 389 6.31 17.54 -17.44
CA LEU A 389 6.75 16.26 -18.03
C LEU A 389 5.56 15.31 -18.21
N ILE A 390 5.20 15.06 -19.47
CA ILE A 390 4.07 14.19 -19.83
C ILE A 390 4.58 12.99 -20.62
N ASN A 391 4.35 11.79 -20.10
CA ASN A 391 4.67 10.55 -20.79
C ASN A 391 3.40 9.82 -21.25
N SER A 392 3.38 9.43 -22.52
CA SER A 392 2.38 8.56 -23.13
C SER A 392 3.01 7.44 -23.97
N GLY A 393 4.35 7.39 -24.04
CA GLY A 393 5.14 6.35 -24.69
C GLY A 393 6.03 5.60 -23.69
N ASP A 394 7.19 5.15 -24.14
CA ASP A 394 8.15 4.39 -23.33
C ASP A 394 9.31 5.28 -22.88
N ILE A 395 9.60 5.28 -21.57
CA ILE A 395 10.82 5.85 -20.97
C ILE A 395 11.59 4.71 -20.30
N ASN A 396 12.77 4.40 -20.83
CA ASN A 396 13.65 3.35 -20.31
C ASN A 396 14.91 3.97 -19.70
N CYS A 397 14.98 4.03 -18.37
CA CYS A 397 16.13 4.54 -17.62
C CYS A 397 16.99 3.38 -17.11
N THR A 398 18.07 3.04 -17.81
CA THR A 398 19.02 2.00 -17.38
C THR A 398 20.25 2.56 -16.66
N GLY A 399 20.36 3.88 -16.51
CA GLY A 399 21.37 4.60 -15.73
C GLY A 399 20.77 5.85 -15.09
N GLY A 400 21.44 6.45 -14.09
CA GLY A 400 21.01 7.66 -13.38
C GLY A 400 19.71 7.55 -12.56
N LYS A 401 19.47 8.50 -11.64
CA LYS A 401 18.21 8.64 -10.90
C LYS A 401 17.14 9.37 -11.74
N PHE A 402 15.85 9.16 -11.44
CA PHE A 402 14.77 9.98 -12.00
C PHE A 402 14.34 11.00 -10.94
N ASN A 403 14.72 12.26 -11.12
CA ASN A 403 14.46 13.35 -10.17
C ASN A 403 13.28 14.20 -10.63
N ASN A 404 12.11 13.99 -10.02
CA ASN A 404 10.92 14.78 -10.27
C ASN A 404 10.73 15.85 -9.19
N ARG A 405 11.10 17.09 -9.52
CA ARG A 405 10.90 18.29 -8.68
C ARG A 405 9.73 19.16 -9.15
N GLY A 406 8.91 18.64 -10.06
CA GLY A 406 7.77 19.31 -10.66
C GLY A 406 6.59 18.38 -10.87
N PHE A 407 5.70 18.75 -11.80
CA PHE A 407 4.55 17.92 -12.16
C PHE A 407 4.90 16.87 -13.22
N LEU A 408 4.82 15.59 -12.85
CA LEU A 408 4.98 14.45 -13.76
C LEU A 408 3.64 13.74 -13.95
N LEU A 409 3.20 13.61 -15.20
CA LEU A 409 2.04 12.80 -15.59
C LEU A 409 2.46 11.65 -16.49
N ASN A 410 2.31 10.42 -16.00
CA ASN A 410 2.40 9.21 -16.83
C ASN A 410 0.98 8.79 -17.26
N GLN A 411 0.60 9.07 -18.50
CA GLN A 411 -0.74 8.83 -19.04
C GLN A 411 -1.03 7.34 -19.28
N ASN A 412 -2.30 7.03 -19.58
CA ASN A 412 -2.70 5.69 -20.04
C ASN A 412 -1.86 5.28 -21.25
N GLY A 413 -1.27 4.08 -21.20
CA GLY A 413 -0.35 3.57 -22.23
C GLY A 413 1.12 3.98 -22.04
N GLY A 414 1.39 4.98 -21.19
CA GLY A 414 2.75 5.40 -20.84
C GLY A 414 3.43 4.38 -19.93
N ARG A 415 4.70 4.06 -20.24
CA ARG A 415 5.55 3.17 -19.46
C ARG A 415 6.82 3.89 -19.03
N ILE A 416 7.17 3.78 -17.74
CA ILE A 416 8.44 4.23 -17.19
C ILE A 416 9.13 3.03 -16.53
N ALA A 417 10.27 2.61 -17.08
CA ALA A 417 11.09 1.52 -16.55
C ALA A 417 12.38 2.07 -15.97
N LEU A 418 12.62 1.80 -14.68
CA LEU A 418 13.73 2.37 -13.91
C LEU A 418 14.67 1.26 -13.42
N PHE A 419 15.98 1.55 -13.43
CA PHE A 419 17.02 0.73 -12.80
C PHE A 419 17.64 1.41 -11.56
N ASN A 420 17.11 2.58 -11.18
CA ASN A 420 17.57 3.38 -10.05
C ASN A 420 16.36 4.02 -9.33
N GLU A 421 16.63 4.86 -8.34
CA GLU A 421 15.64 5.55 -7.51
C GLU A 421 14.79 6.56 -8.31
N LEU A 422 13.48 6.56 -8.05
CA LEU A 422 12.54 7.62 -8.42
C LEU A 422 12.37 8.58 -7.26
N PHE A 423 12.78 9.83 -7.43
CA PHE A 423 12.59 10.89 -6.45
C PHE A 423 11.38 11.76 -6.82
N ILE A 424 10.47 11.98 -5.88
CA ILE A 424 9.25 12.77 -6.04
C ILE A 424 9.22 13.83 -4.94
N SER A 425 9.47 15.09 -5.28
CA SER A 425 9.42 16.22 -4.34
C SER A 425 8.35 17.27 -4.62
N ASP A 426 7.43 16.97 -5.52
CA ASP A 426 6.26 17.80 -5.82
C ASP A 426 5.07 16.86 -6.11
N TYR A 427 4.72 16.62 -7.38
CA TYR A 427 3.56 15.81 -7.70
C TYR A 427 3.82 14.80 -8.83
N LEU A 428 3.50 13.53 -8.58
CA LEU A 428 3.46 12.47 -9.58
C LEU A 428 2.04 11.92 -9.70
N GLU A 429 1.47 12.00 -10.91
CA GLU A 429 0.27 11.25 -11.28
C GLU A 429 0.61 10.11 -12.25
N ASN A 430 0.37 8.87 -11.82
CA ASN A 430 0.54 7.69 -12.66
C ASN A 430 -0.81 7.10 -13.07
N ARG A 431 -1.13 7.15 -14.36
CA ARG A 431 -2.24 6.41 -14.99
C ARG A 431 -1.76 5.22 -15.84
N GLY A 432 -0.47 5.18 -16.15
CA GLY A 432 0.18 4.11 -16.92
C GLY A 432 0.87 3.05 -16.05
N HIS A 433 2.05 2.61 -16.49
CA HIS A 433 2.88 1.63 -15.79
C HIS A 433 4.24 2.22 -15.40
N ILE A 434 4.56 2.21 -14.11
CA ILE A 434 5.91 2.56 -13.60
C ILE A 434 6.49 1.32 -12.93
N SER A 435 7.72 0.96 -13.27
CA SER A 435 8.36 -0.22 -12.67
C SER A 435 9.84 -0.02 -12.43
N SER A 436 10.35 -0.68 -11.39
CA SER A 436 11.78 -0.92 -11.23
C SER A 436 12.06 -2.37 -10.87
N ARG A 437 13.20 -2.89 -11.34
CA ARG A 437 13.68 -4.24 -10.98
C ARG A 437 14.80 -4.26 -9.96
N PHE A 438 15.45 -3.12 -9.79
CA PHE A 438 16.55 -2.91 -8.87
C PHE A 438 16.64 -1.40 -8.60
N ALA A 439 16.97 -1.04 -7.36
CA ALA A 439 17.39 0.31 -7.03
C ALA A 439 18.53 0.23 -6.00
N PRO A 440 19.61 1.01 -6.18
CA PRO A 440 20.77 0.97 -5.27
C PRO A 440 20.47 1.55 -3.87
N GLU A 441 19.36 2.28 -3.70
CA GLU A 441 18.87 2.79 -2.42
C GLU A 441 17.37 2.44 -2.26
N HIS A 442 16.49 3.44 -2.33
CA HIS A 442 15.04 3.27 -2.32
C HIS A 442 14.52 3.08 -3.75
N ALA A 443 13.40 2.37 -3.94
CA ALA A 443 12.77 2.40 -5.26
C ALA A 443 12.09 3.74 -5.52
N VAL A 444 11.41 4.29 -4.50
CA VAL A 444 10.85 5.65 -4.52
C VAL A 444 11.27 6.40 -3.26
N LYS A 445 11.80 7.60 -3.44
CA LYS A 445 11.98 8.58 -2.38
C LYS A 445 10.93 9.67 -2.53
N LEU A 446 9.97 9.68 -1.61
CA LEU A 446 8.79 10.54 -1.61
C LEU A 446 8.97 11.67 -0.61
N ILE A 447 8.68 12.91 -1.02
CA ILE A 447 8.71 14.09 -0.14
C ILE A 447 7.38 14.84 -0.14
N ASP A 448 6.53 14.60 -1.14
CA ASP A 448 5.21 15.22 -1.29
C ASP A 448 4.21 14.18 -1.82
N THR A 449 3.64 14.34 -3.02
CA THR A 449 2.44 13.60 -3.41
C THR A 449 2.67 12.58 -4.54
N LEU A 450 2.20 11.36 -4.31
CA LEU A 450 2.07 10.28 -5.29
C LEU A 450 0.59 9.90 -5.47
N GLU A 451 0.00 10.22 -6.62
CA GLU A 451 -1.33 9.75 -7.01
C GLU A 451 -1.24 8.65 -8.07
N ASN A 452 -1.69 7.44 -7.73
CA ASN A 452 -1.64 6.27 -8.61
C ASN A 452 -3.05 5.84 -9.04
N HIS A 453 -3.32 5.93 -10.33
CA HIS A 453 -4.49 5.36 -11.03
C HIS A 453 -4.13 4.10 -11.84
N GLY A 454 -2.84 3.89 -12.11
CA GLY A 454 -2.32 2.81 -12.94
C GLY A 454 -1.65 1.70 -12.13
N THR A 455 -0.53 1.18 -12.65
CA THR A 455 0.29 0.16 -11.98
C THR A 455 1.66 0.70 -11.65
N MET A 456 2.09 0.54 -10.40
CA MET A 456 3.45 0.77 -9.94
C MET A 456 3.99 -0.52 -9.31
N SER A 457 5.11 -1.02 -9.82
CA SER A 457 5.71 -2.26 -9.33
C SER A 457 7.21 -2.12 -9.14
N PHE A 458 7.65 -2.20 -7.89
CA PHE A 458 9.03 -2.02 -7.50
C PHE A 458 9.55 -3.31 -6.86
N ALA A 459 10.66 -3.82 -7.38
CA ALA A 459 11.27 -5.06 -6.93
C ALA A 459 12.73 -4.85 -6.53
N ALA A 460 13.13 -5.55 -5.46
CA ALA A 460 14.52 -5.64 -4.99
C ALA A 460 15.27 -4.30 -4.80
N PRO A 461 14.68 -3.27 -4.18
CA PRO A 461 15.47 -2.12 -3.75
C PRO A 461 16.44 -2.53 -2.63
N ALA A 462 17.64 -1.95 -2.66
CA ALA A 462 18.68 -2.24 -1.68
C ALA A 462 18.32 -1.78 -0.25
N GLN A 463 17.36 -0.85 -0.10
CA GLN A 463 16.81 -0.41 1.18
C GLN A 463 15.29 -0.58 1.23
N ASN A 464 14.54 0.50 1.02
CA ASN A 464 13.09 0.54 1.16
C ASN A 464 12.38 0.52 -0.20
N GLY A 465 11.15 0.02 -0.25
CA GLY A 465 10.27 0.18 -1.41
C GLY A 465 9.96 1.65 -1.67
N ILE A 466 9.27 2.28 -0.71
CA ILE A 466 9.02 3.71 -0.69
C ILE A 466 9.51 4.28 0.64
N TYR A 467 10.21 5.41 0.59
CA TYR A 467 10.75 6.09 1.77
C TYR A 467 10.42 7.59 1.77
N CYS A 468 9.94 8.11 2.90
CA CYS A 468 9.78 9.53 3.15
C CYS A 468 10.56 9.98 4.40
N PRO A 469 11.50 10.94 4.31
CA PRO A 469 12.19 11.48 5.48
C PRO A 469 11.24 12.12 6.50
N SER A 470 11.59 12.07 7.78
CA SER A 470 10.75 12.57 8.88
C SER A 470 10.46 14.08 8.88
N ILE A 471 11.17 14.86 8.06
CA ILE A 471 10.98 16.33 7.94
C ILE A 471 10.03 16.70 6.80
N ASN A 472 9.56 15.71 6.04
CA ASN A 472 8.69 15.88 4.88
C ASN A 472 7.39 15.11 5.11
N ASP A 473 6.30 15.54 4.47
CA ASP A 473 4.99 14.94 4.61
C ASP A 473 4.62 14.23 3.30
N GLY A 474 4.93 12.93 3.23
CA GLY A 474 4.63 12.11 2.06
C GLY A 474 3.14 11.73 2.03
N PHE A 475 2.50 11.89 0.87
CA PHE A 475 1.12 11.48 0.66
C PHE A 475 1.04 10.50 -0.52
N ILE A 476 0.41 9.35 -0.28
CA ILE A 476 0.16 8.34 -1.32
C ILE A 476 -1.36 8.17 -1.46
N ASP A 477 -1.90 8.41 -2.64
CA ASP A 477 -3.29 8.08 -3.00
C ASP A 477 -3.31 6.99 -4.09
N ASN A 478 -3.48 5.74 -3.68
CA ASN A 478 -3.63 4.60 -4.58
C ASN A 478 -5.12 4.36 -4.89
N ARG A 479 -5.56 4.84 -6.05
CA ARG A 479 -6.97 4.94 -6.44
C ARG A 479 -7.61 3.58 -6.73
N ALA A 480 -8.93 3.55 -6.78
CA ALA A 480 -9.69 2.36 -7.14
C ALA A 480 -9.27 1.81 -8.51
N GLY A 481 -8.98 0.51 -8.59
CA GLY A 481 -8.46 -0.15 -9.79
C GLY A 481 -6.94 -0.03 -9.99
N ALA A 482 -6.26 0.85 -9.26
CA ALA A 482 -4.81 0.99 -9.31
C ALA A 482 -4.10 -0.11 -8.51
N SER A 483 -2.83 -0.38 -8.85
CA SER A 483 -1.98 -1.35 -8.15
C SER A 483 -0.64 -0.72 -7.78
N LEU A 484 -0.25 -0.84 -6.51
CA LEU A 484 1.06 -0.45 -6.00
C LEU A 484 1.69 -1.67 -5.30
N ILE A 485 2.76 -2.21 -5.88
CA ILE A 485 3.40 -3.45 -5.45
C ILE A 485 4.85 -3.18 -5.08
N LEU A 486 5.21 -3.48 -3.85
CA LEU A 486 6.57 -3.39 -3.30
C LEU A 486 7.03 -4.80 -2.97
N SER A 487 8.15 -5.24 -3.54
CA SER A 487 8.58 -6.63 -3.41
C SER A 487 10.08 -6.76 -3.15
N SER A 488 10.44 -7.65 -2.24
CA SER A 488 11.82 -8.04 -1.94
C SER A 488 12.75 -6.88 -1.56
N SER A 489 12.21 -5.83 -0.92
CA SER A 489 13.03 -4.77 -0.33
C SER A 489 13.96 -5.35 0.73
N THR A 490 15.24 -4.98 0.77
CA THR A 490 16.16 -5.48 1.81
C THR A 490 15.78 -5.03 3.22
N TYR A 491 15.07 -3.91 3.35
CA TYR A 491 14.64 -3.35 4.63
C TYR A 491 13.11 -3.31 4.69
N THR A 492 12.48 -2.13 4.66
CA THR A 492 11.04 -1.99 4.79
C THR A 492 10.34 -1.87 3.42
N GLY A 493 9.11 -2.34 3.29
CA GLY A 493 8.27 -2.03 2.13
C GLY A 493 8.00 -0.53 2.01
N LEU A 494 7.21 0.02 2.92
CA LEU A 494 6.87 1.44 3.02
C LEU A 494 7.39 2.03 4.33
N SER A 495 8.21 3.09 4.27
CA SER A 495 8.85 3.64 5.47
C SER A 495 8.81 5.17 5.57
N GLY A 496 8.60 5.69 6.79
CA GLY A 496 8.82 7.10 7.12
C GLY A 496 7.55 7.90 7.41
N ASN A 497 7.61 9.22 7.23
CA ASN A 497 6.47 10.12 7.51
C ASN A 497 5.52 10.14 6.32
N ILE A 498 4.64 9.14 6.24
CA ILE A 498 3.74 8.91 5.11
C ILE A 498 2.31 8.72 5.58
N PHE A 499 1.38 9.38 4.90
CA PHE A 499 -0.04 9.08 4.94
C PHE A 499 -0.42 8.27 3.69
N LEU A 500 -0.86 7.03 3.89
CA LEU A 500 -1.29 6.12 2.83
C LEU A 500 -2.81 6.09 2.75
N LYS A 501 -3.35 6.53 1.62
CA LYS A 501 -4.73 6.31 1.22
C LYS A 501 -4.79 5.25 0.12
N ASN A 502 -5.51 4.17 0.37
CA ASN A 502 -5.62 3.04 -0.54
C ASN A 502 -7.09 2.70 -0.83
N ALA A 503 -7.51 2.86 -2.07
CA ALA A 503 -8.76 2.35 -2.63
C ALA A 503 -8.53 1.25 -3.69
N GLY A 504 -7.29 1.08 -4.15
CA GLY A 504 -6.86 0.03 -5.09
C GLY A 504 -6.26 -1.18 -4.39
N THR A 505 -5.22 -1.75 -5.02
CA THR A 505 -4.40 -2.84 -4.45
C THR A 505 -3.05 -2.29 -4.01
N PHE A 506 -2.70 -2.45 -2.74
CA PHE A 506 -1.39 -2.16 -2.18
C PHE A 506 -0.78 -3.45 -1.64
N LYS A 507 0.38 -3.86 -2.16
CA LYS A 507 1.05 -5.09 -1.73
C LYS A 507 2.47 -4.82 -1.27
N VAL A 508 2.85 -5.43 -0.16
CA VAL A 508 4.23 -5.51 0.33
C VAL A 508 4.61 -6.98 0.50
N LEU A 509 5.52 -7.47 -0.34
CA LEU A 509 5.84 -8.88 -0.44
C LEU A 509 7.31 -9.13 -0.10
N SER A 510 7.56 -9.96 0.90
CA SER A 510 8.90 -10.39 1.33
C SER A 510 9.88 -9.25 1.64
N PRO A 511 9.52 -8.22 2.43
CA PRO A 511 10.49 -7.23 2.89
C PRO A 511 11.46 -7.84 3.92
N GLY A 512 12.71 -7.39 3.91
CA GLY A 512 13.76 -7.90 4.79
C GLY A 512 13.63 -7.47 6.25
N LEU A 513 12.78 -6.49 6.57
CA LEU A 513 12.42 -6.07 7.93
C LEU A 513 10.90 -5.93 8.06
N ASP A 514 10.36 -4.71 7.97
CA ASP A 514 8.93 -4.44 8.20
C ASP A 514 8.16 -4.36 6.87
N GLY A 515 6.87 -4.71 6.88
CA GLY A 515 5.95 -4.43 5.78
C GLY A 515 5.78 -2.93 5.58
N VAL A 516 5.17 -2.30 6.58
CA VAL A 516 4.92 -0.86 6.64
C VAL A 516 5.45 -0.33 7.98
N ASN A 517 6.32 0.67 7.96
CA ASN A 517 6.86 1.32 9.16
C ASN A 517 6.73 2.83 9.06
N LEU A 518 5.68 3.38 9.67
CA LEU A 518 5.35 4.79 9.61
C LEU A 518 5.78 5.51 10.89
N SER A 519 6.53 6.59 10.71
CA SER A 519 6.97 7.43 11.83
C SER A 519 7.07 8.90 11.43
N GLY A 520 6.55 9.80 12.27
CA GLY A 520 6.59 11.24 12.00
C GLY A 520 5.39 11.99 12.57
N THR A 521 5.05 13.12 11.95
CA THR A 521 3.97 14.01 12.38
C THR A 521 2.68 13.85 11.59
N GLN A 522 2.73 13.28 10.39
CA GLN A 522 1.60 13.10 9.48
C GLN A 522 1.59 11.67 8.94
N ILE A 523 1.36 10.72 9.83
CA ILE A 523 1.28 9.29 9.51
C ILE A 523 -0.16 8.79 9.57
N GLY A 524 -0.53 7.90 8.65
CA GLY A 524 -1.87 7.33 8.64
C GLY A 524 -2.05 6.25 7.58
N ILE A 525 -3.01 5.35 7.82
CA ILE A 525 -3.48 4.38 6.84
C ILE A 525 -5.00 4.50 6.73
N GLU A 526 -5.48 4.90 5.56
CA GLU A 526 -6.88 4.80 5.17
C GLU A 526 -7.04 3.77 4.07
N ASN A 527 -7.68 2.65 4.38
CA ASN A 527 -7.94 1.59 3.42
C ASN A 527 -9.43 1.50 3.07
N SER A 528 -9.73 1.36 1.79
CA SER A 528 -11.04 0.98 1.23
C SER A 528 -10.91 -0.04 0.08
N GLY A 529 -9.68 -0.46 -0.23
CA GLY A 529 -9.34 -1.50 -1.19
C GLY A 529 -8.62 -2.67 -0.53
N LEU A 530 -7.62 -3.26 -1.19
CA LEU A 530 -6.80 -4.35 -0.66
C LEU A 530 -5.45 -3.83 -0.17
N ILE A 531 -5.10 -4.14 1.08
CA ILE A 531 -3.73 -4.11 1.59
C ILE A 531 -3.30 -5.55 1.87
N GLU A 532 -2.23 -6.01 1.24
CA GLU A 532 -1.64 -7.33 1.45
C GLU A 532 -0.18 -7.19 1.87
N ILE A 533 0.18 -7.74 3.02
CA ILE A 533 1.55 -7.74 3.55
C ILE A 533 1.92 -9.18 3.87
N ASN A 534 3.01 -9.68 3.30
CA ASN A 534 3.37 -11.09 3.44
C ASN A 534 4.87 -11.29 3.59
N ASN A 535 5.27 -12.26 4.44
CA ASN A 535 6.64 -12.73 4.64
C ASN A 535 7.59 -11.62 5.14
N THR A 536 7.26 -11.00 6.28
CA THR A 536 8.08 -9.94 6.88
C THR A 536 9.01 -10.50 7.94
N SER A 537 10.28 -10.09 7.96
CA SER A 537 11.23 -10.45 9.05
C SER A 537 11.11 -9.53 10.28
N GLY A 538 9.99 -8.85 10.42
CA GLY A 538 9.67 -7.86 11.44
C GLY A 538 8.16 -7.66 11.48
N TYR A 539 7.73 -6.42 11.72
CA TYR A 539 6.31 -6.10 11.83
C TYR A 539 5.59 -6.15 10.48
N GLY A 540 4.33 -6.58 10.47
CA GLY A 540 3.46 -6.38 9.32
C GLY A 540 3.22 -4.88 9.10
N VAL A 541 2.63 -4.23 10.10
CA VAL A 541 2.46 -2.77 10.18
C VAL A 541 3.00 -2.25 11.51
N ARG A 542 3.84 -1.24 11.46
CA ARG A 542 4.40 -0.52 12.61
C ARG A 542 4.12 0.98 12.48
N MET A 543 3.55 1.62 13.51
CA MET A 543 3.25 3.06 13.49
C MET A 543 3.61 3.75 14.81
N TYR A 544 4.44 4.81 14.74
CA TYR A 544 4.92 5.59 15.91
C TYR A 544 5.03 7.09 15.59
N GLY A 545 4.18 7.95 16.16
CA GLY A 545 4.24 9.39 15.91
C GLY A 545 3.05 10.23 16.39
N THR A 546 2.87 11.42 15.80
CA THR A 546 1.68 12.27 15.99
C THR A 546 0.57 11.81 15.03
N VAL A 547 -0.64 11.58 15.57
CA VAL A 547 -1.56 10.58 15.04
C VAL A 547 -3.03 11.02 15.10
N SER A 548 -3.40 12.14 14.48
CA SER A 548 -4.84 12.41 14.28
C SER A 548 -5.36 11.52 13.15
N GLU A 549 -6.24 10.55 13.46
CA GLU A 549 -6.88 9.61 12.50
C GLU A 549 -5.91 8.60 11.86
N VAL A 550 -5.53 7.57 12.64
CA VAL A 550 -4.28 6.80 12.46
C VAL A 550 -4.42 5.61 11.55
N PHE A 551 -5.45 4.80 11.77
CA PHE A 551 -5.59 3.51 11.13
C PHE A 551 -7.06 3.23 10.95
N LYS A 552 -7.48 3.29 9.69
CA LYS A 552 -8.88 3.14 9.31
C LYS A 552 -9.00 2.16 8.15
N ASN A 553 -9.59 1.01 8.43
CA ASN A 553 -10.06 0.11 7.39
C ASN A 553 -11.55 0.38 7.16
N SER A 554 -11.87 1.12 6.10
CA SER A 554 -13.23 1.51 5.74
C SER A 554 -14.04 0.32 5.23
N SER A 555 -15.36 0.51 5.12
CA SER A 555 -16.26 -0.50 4.54
C SER A 555 -15.81 -0.86 3.12
N GLY A 556 -15.72 -2.15 2.81
CA GLY A 556 -15.19 -2.68 1.55
C GLY A 556 -13.67 -2.88 1.52
N GLY A 557 -12.95 -2.35 2.51
CA GLY A 557 -11.51 -2.58 2.66
C GLY A 557 -11.18 -3.97 3.21
N LEU A 558 -10.15 -4.61 2.64
CA LEU A 558 -9.54 -5.84 3.13
C LEU A 558 -8.06 -5.55 3.48
N ILE A 559 -7.66 -5.87 4.70
CA ILE A 559 -6.26 -5.87 5.13
C ILE A 559 -5.89 -7.32 5.48
N GLN A 560 -4.87 -7.84 4.82
CA GLN A 560 -4.36 -9.20 5.01
C GLN A 560 -2.87 -9.15 5.33
N ILE A 561 -2.50 -9.68 6.49
CA ILE A 561 -1.11 -9.71 6.99
C ILE A 561 -0.75 -11.15 7.32
N GLU A 562 0.32 -11.66 6.71
CA GLU A 562 0.71 -13.06 6.88
C GLU A 562 2.22 -13.24 7.06
N ASN A 563 2.62 -14.22 7.86
CA ASN A 563 4.01 -14.67 8.00
C ASN A 563 4.93 -13.53 8.47
N CYS A 564 4.71 -13.07 9.71
CA CYS A 564 5.50 -12.00 10.35
C CYS A 564 6.31 -12.57 11.53
N THR A 565 7.56 -12.15 11.69
CA THR A 565 8.40 -12.60 12.84
C THR A 565 8.33 -11.68 14.07
N ASP A 566 7.53 -10.61 14.01
CA ASP A 566 7.18 -9.75 15.15
C ASP A 566 5.65 -9.56 15.14
N ASP A 567 5.09 -8.49 15.70
CA ASP A 567 3.63 -8.27 15.68
C ASP A 567 3.06 -8.07 14.27
N GLY A 568 1.82 -8.53 14.05
CA GLY A 568 1.08 -8.28 12.81
C GLY A 568 0.80 -6.80 12.61
N ILE A 569 0.21 -6.15 13.63
CA ILE A 569 0.03 -4.70 13.69
C ILE A 569 0.49 -4.18 15.06
N ASN A 570 1.45 -3.26 15.07
CA ASN A 570 1.94 -2.56 16.24
C ASN A 570 1.78 -1.04 16.11
N ILE A 571 0.94 -0.43 16.94
CA ILE A 571 0.68 1.02 16.92
C ILE A 571 0.95 1.65 18.28
N GLY A 572 1.94 2.53 18.33
CA GLY A 572 2.34 3.27 19.53
C GLY A 572 1.88 4.73 19.54
N LYS A 573 1.15 5.13 20.59
CA LYS A 573 0.78 6.52 20.88
C LYS A 573 1.94 7.27 21.55
N GLN A 574 2.46 8.32 20.92
CA GLN A 574 3.51 9.18 21.50
C GLN A 574 2.99 10.45 22.19
N PHE A 575 1.77 10.91 21.88
CA PHE A 575 1.21 12.18 22.37
C PHE A 575 -0.19 12.00 22.96
N SER A 576 -0.63 12.92 23.83
CA SER A 576 -1.91 12.85 24.56
C SER A 576 -3.19 13.12 23.73
N VAL A 577 -3.13 13.01 22.40
CA VAL A 577 -4.30 13.23 21.51
C VAL A 577 -5.16 11.98 21.47
N VAL A 578 -6.49 12.13 21.51
CA VAL A 578 -7.41 11.00 21.38
C VAL A 578 -7.33 10.42 19.97
N ALA A 579 -7.02 9.13 19.86
CA ALA A 579 -6.83 8.45 18.59
C ALA A 579 -7.38 7.02 18.66
N ASN A 580 -8.05 6.58 17.59
CA ASN A 580 -8.72 5.29 17.52
C ASN A 580 -8.14 4.43 16.38
N PHE A 581 -8.15 3.12 16.60
CA PHE A 581 -8.06 2.12 15.54
C PHE A 581 -9.49 1.83 15.05
N GLU A 582 -9.79 2.07 13.79
CA GLU A 582 -11.13 1.88 13.23
C GLU A 582 -11.15 0.75 12.19
N ASN A 583 -11.87 -0.34 12.48
CA ASN A 583 -12.12 -1.42 11.52
C ASN A 583 -13.61 -1.50 11.15
N PHE A 584 -13.93 -1.03 9.95
CA PHE A 584 -15.26 -1.13 9.32
C PHE A 584 -15.25 -2.09 8.11
N GLY A 585 -14.09 -2.62 7.75
CA GLY A 585 -13.88 -3.63 6.70
C GLY A 585 -13.48 -4.98 7.27
N GLU A 586 -12.72 -5.76 6.51
CA GLU A 586 -12.20 -7.06 6.92
C GLU A 586 -10.70 -6.97 7.21
N LEU A 587 -10.28 -7.48 8.37
CA LEU A 587 -8.89 -7.55 8.80
C LEU A 587 -8.54 -9.00 9.13
N ARG A 588 -7.56 -9.56 8.41
CA ARG A 588 -7.05 -10.92 8.61
C ARG A 588 -5.57 -10.88 8.91
N ILE A 589 -5.16 -11.54 9.99
CA ILE A 589 -3.76 -11.64 10.41
C ILE A 589 -3.46 -13.12 10.67
N SER A 590 -2.41 -13.67 10.08
CA SER A 590 -2.05 -15.08 10.32
C SER A 590 -0.56 -15.36 10.37
N ASN A 591 -0.17 -16.41 11.11
CA ASN A 591 1.22 -16.88 11.23
C ASN A 591 2.18 -15.78 11.69
N VAL A 592 2.02 -15.34 12.95
CA VAL A 592 2.73 -14.20 13.52
C VAL A 592 3.49 -14.61 14.77
N ASP A 593 4.80 -14.35 14.84
CA ASP A 593 5.59 -14.73 16.03
C ASP A 593 5.30 -13.79 17.24
N GLY A 594 4.87 -12.54 16.99
CA GLY A 594 4.43 -11.58 18.00
C GLY A 594 2.92 -11.61 18.32
N ASP A 595 2.40 -10.47 18.76
CA ASP A 595 0.97 -10.22 18.91
C ASP A 595 0.30 -10.07 17.52
N GLY A 596 -0.94 -10.51 17.37
CA GLY A 596 -1.71 -10.23 16.15
C GLY A 596 -1.94 -8.72 15.99
N ILE A 597 -2.50 -8.09 17.02
CA ILE A 597 -2.66 -6.64 17.14
C ILE A 597 -2.17 -6.18 18.51
N ASN A 598 -1.26 -5.22 18.53
CA ASN A 598 -0.80 -4.53 19.72
C ASN A 598 -0.92 -3.01 19.52
N SER A 599 -1.89 -2.39 20.19
CA SER A 599 -2.16 -0.96 20.03
C SER A 599 -2.21 -0.25 21.37
N THR A 600 -1.54 0.88 21.49
CA THR A 600 -1.65 1.79 22.64
C THR A 600 -2.55 3.00 22.35
N LEU A 601 -3.32 2.95 21.26
CA LEU A 601 -4.39 3.92 20.96
C LEU A 601 -5.51 3.83 22.00
N ASP A 602 -6.32 4.88 22.12
CA ASP A 602 -7.33 4.98 23.19
C ASP A 602 -8.44 3.95 23.03
N SER A 603 -8.78 3.57 21.80
CA SER A 603 -9.83 2.60 21.51
C SER A 603 -9.59 1.87 20.20
N LEU A 604 -9.87 0.57 20.19
CA LEU A 604 -10.08 -0.22 18.99
C LEU A 604 -11.59 -0.39 18.76
N ILE A 605 -12.09 0.16 17.66
CA ILE A 605 -13.49 0.16 17.28
C ILE A 605 -13.66 -0.83 16.12
N ASN A 606 -14.33 -1.95 16.39
CA ASN A 606 -14.66 -2.94 15.37
C ASN A 606 -16.15 -2.91 15.03
N LYS A 607 -16.47 -2.70 13.74
CA LYS A 607 -17.84 -2.74 13.19
C LYS A 607 -18.04 -3.82 12.13
N SER A 608 -17.02 -4.62 11.87
CA SER A 608 -17.03 -5.68 10.85
C SER A 608 -16.16 -6.83 11.36
N VAL A 609 -15.20 -7.34 10.59
CA VAL A 609 -14.52 -8.61 10.85
C VAL A 609 -13.05 -8.39 11.20
N ILE A 610 -12.60 -8.97 12.31
CA ILE A 610 -11.20 -9.16 12.68
C ILE A 610 -10.98 -10.65 12.91
N VAL A 611 -10.06 -11.25 12.15
CA VAL A 611 -9.66 -12.66 12.28
C VAL A 611 -8.15 -12.71 12.50
N ILE A 612 -7.73 -13.40 13.56
CA ILE A 612 -6.32 -13.58 13.92
C ILE A 612 -6.07 -15.07 14.14
N GLU A 613 -5.14 -15.65 13.39
CA GLU A 613 -4.87 -17.09 13.40
C GLU A 613 -3.38 -17.37 13.61
N TYR A 614 -3.03 -18.31 14.48
CA TYR A 614 -1.65 -18.78 14.68
C TYR A 614 -0.67 -17.65 15.05
N CYS A 615 -0.85 -17.05 16.23
CA CYS A 615 0.12 -16.12 16.79
C CYS A 615 0.79 -16.67 18.06
N SER A 616 2.10 -16.48 18.26
CA SER A 616 2.74 -16.88 19.53
C SER A 616 2.61 -15.86 20.65
N GLY A 617 2.28 -14.61 20.34
CA GLY A 617 1.91 -13.58 21.31
C GLY A 617 0.43 -13.63 21.72
N SER A 618 -0.13 -12.46 21.99
CA SER A 618 -1.56 -12.24 22.19
C SER A 618 -2.27 -12.09 20.85
N GLY A 619 -3.53 -12.53 20.74
CA GLY A 619 -4.34 -12.24 19.57
C GLY A 619 -4.54 -10.74 19.41
N LEU A 620 -5.22 -10.13 20.38
CA LEU A 620 -5.49 -8.70 20.40
C LEU A 620 -5.14 -8.10 21.77
N ASN A 621 -4.31 -7.05 21.76
CA ASN A 621 -3.93 -6.27 22.92
C ASN A 621 -4.21 -4.77 22.66
N SER A 622 -5.11 -4.18 23.44
CA SER A 622 -5.43 -2.75 23.36
C SER A 622 -6.00 -2.21 24.69
N PRO A 623 -5.87 -0.91 25.01
CA PRO A 623 -6.48 -0.33 26.20
C PRO A 623 -8.00 -0.55 26.30
N PHE A 624 -8.72 -0.36 25.19
CA PHE A 624 -10.16 -0.51 25.12
C PHE A 624 -10.60 -1.05 23.76
N THR A 625 -11.44 -2.07 23.76
CA THR A 625 -12.01 -2.70 22.57
C THR A 625 -13.52 -2.55 22.60
N GLN A 626 -14.09 -1.97 21.54
CA GLN A 626 -15.52 -1.90 21.31
C GLN A 626 -15.90 -2.72 20.08
N ASN A 627 -16.68 -3.78 20.28
CA ASN A 627 -17.17 -4.67 19.22
C ASN A 627 -18.68 -4.46 19.02
N TYR A 628 -19.11 -4.03 17.84
CA TYR A 628 -20.52 -3.69 17.56
C TYR A 628 -21.37 -4.92 17.20
N ALA A 629 -22.70 -4.76 17.20
CA ALA A 629 -23.68 -5.87 17.12
C ALA A 629 -23.57 -6.83 15.91
N LEU A 630 -23.00 -6.39 14.79
CA LEU A 630 -22.78 -7.22 13.59
C LEU A 630 -21.29 -7.53 13.36
N ALA A 631 -20.44 -7.16 14.30
CA ALA A 631 -19.01 -7.28 14.20
C ALA A 631 -18.53 -8.59 14.84
N GLU A 632 -17.44 -9.12 14.29
CA GLU A 632 -16.81 -10.37 14.71
C GLU A 632 -15.35 -10.11 15.06
N ILE A 633 -14.92 -10.64 16.20
CA ILE A 633 -13.50 -10.79 16.56
C ILE A 633 -13.27 -12.28 16.79
N SER A 634 -12.49 -12.92 15.92
CA SER A 634 -12.10 -14.32 16.06
C SER A 634 -10.60 -14.43 16.23
N VAL A 635 -10.16 -15.12 17.28
CA VAL A 635 -8.75 -15.39 17.56
C VAL A 635 -8.57 -16.89 17.72
N ASP A 636 -7.76 -17.51 16.86
CA ASP A 636 -7.45 -18.93 16.94
C ASP A 636 -5.95 -19.14 17.13
N SER A 637 -5.59 -19.91 18.14
CA SER A 637 -4.20 -20.33 18.40
C SER A 637 -3.28 -19.16 18.74
N ALA A 638 -3.60 -18.44 19.83
CA ALA A 638 -2.75 -17.39 20.42
C ALA A 638 -1.94 -17.93 21.60
N GLY A 639 -0.62 -17.72 21.61
CA GLY A 639 0.28 -18.29 22.62
C GLY A 639 0.11 -17.73 24.03
N VAL A 640 -0.33 -16.46 24.17
CA VAL A 640 -0.47 -15.80 25.48
C VAL A 640 -1.94 -15.57 25.85
N TYR A 641 -2.60 -14.60 25.22
CA TYR A 641 -4.00 -14.25 25.46
C TYR A 641 -4.77 -14.23 24.14
N GLY A 642 -6.04 -14.62 24.13
CA GLY A 642 -6.93 -14.31 23.01
C GLY A 642 -7.16 -12.80 22.90
N LEU A 643 -7.58 -12.19 24.01
CA LEU A 643 -7.81 -10.74 24.14
C LEU A 643 -7.25 -10.20 25.45
N SER A 644 -6.56 -9.06 25.39
CA SER A 644 -6.10 -8.28 26.53
C SER A 644 -6.55 -6.82 26.38
N SER A 645 -7.74 -6.49 26.92
CA SER A 645 -8.35 -5.16 26.76
C SER A 645 -9.49 -4.91 27.75
N LYS A 646 -9.82 -3.65 28.07
CA LYS A 646 -11.18 -3.37 28.55
C LYS A 646 -12.14 -3.61 27.39
N CYS A 647 -13.23 -4.36 27.59
CA CYS A 647 -14.08 -4.78 26.47
C CYS A 647 -15.53 -4.35 26.65
N LEU A 648 -16.08 -3.69 25.63
CA LEU A 648 -17.51 -3.50 25.42
C LEU A 648 -17.93 -4.31 24.18
N ASN A 649 -18.64 -5.41 24.40
CA ASN A 649 -19.05 -6.30 23.31
C ASN A 649 -20.57 -6.24 23.09
N SER A 650 -20.99 -6.00 21.85
CA SER A 650 -22.37 -6.20 21.41
C SER A 650 -22.47 -7.22 20.28
N GLY A 651 -21.36 -7.62 19.66
CA GLY A 651 -21.29 -8.58 18.55
C GLY A 651 -20.80 -9.95 18.99
N ASN A 652 -20.01 -10.61 18.13
CA ASN A 652 -19.43 -11.92 18.39
C ASN A 652 -17.93 -11.81 18.71
N ILE A 653 -17.50 -12.41 19.81
CA ILE A 653 -16.08 -12.61 20.12
C ILE A 653 -15.87 -14.11 20.32
N SER A 654 -14.94 -14.71 19.59
CA SER A 654 -14.55 -16.10 19.77
C SER A 654 -13.05 -16.26 19.91
N THR A 655 -12.62 -17.03 20.90
CA THR A 655 -11.20 -17.41 21.05
C THR A 655 -11.06 -18.92 21.11
N TYR A 656 -10.18 -19.49 20.30
CA TYR A 656 -9.92 -20.92 20.23
C TYR A 656 -8.46 -21.24 20.53
N ARG A 657 -8.20 -22.30 21.31
CA ARG A 657 -6.85 -22.86 21.51
C ARG A 657 -5.80 -21.83 21.97
N THR A 658 -6.16 -20.98 22.91
CA THR A 658 -5.28 -19.90 23.41
C THR A 658 -4.48 -20.31 24.64
N GLY A 659 -3.39 -19.60 24.96
CA GLY A 659 -2.74 -19.71 26.27
C GLY A 659 -3.73 -19.45 27.41
N GLN A 660 -4.39 -18.30 27.34
CA GLN A 660 -5.55 -17.92 28.16
C GLN A 660 -6.58 -17.23 27.26
N GLY A 661 -7.88 -17.38 27.52
CA GLY A 661 -8.94 -16.81 26.68
C GLY A 661 -8.92 -15.28 26.71
N LEU A 662 -9.51 -14.67 27.73
CA LEU A 662 -9.51 -13.20 27.90
C LEU A 662 -8.82 -12.79 29.22
N ASN A 663 -7.99 -11.75 29.16
CA ASN A 663 -7.34 -11.13 30.31
C ASN A 663 -7.71 -9.64 30.37
N LEU A 664 -8.73 -9.29 31.14
CA LEU A 664 -9.39 -7.99 31.03
C LEU A 664 -9.44 -7.30 32.40
N PRO A 665 -9.37 -5.95 32.45
CA PRO A 665 -9.72 -5.21 33.65
C PRO A 665 -11.24 -5.07 33.81
N GLU A 666 -12.01 -5.06 32.73
CA GLU A 666 -13.46 -4.89 32.73
C GLU A 666 -14.08 -5.47 31.44
N LEU A 667 -15.22 -6.14 31.56
CA LEU A 667 -15.99 -6.71 30.47
C LEU A 667 -17.47 -6.34 30.62
N ASP A 668 -18.01 -5.68 29.61
CA ASP A 668 -19.43 -5.36 29.48
C ASP A 668 -20.00 -6.05 28.22
N ASN A 669 -20.79 -7.11 28.40
CA ASN A 669 -21.22 -8.00 27.33
C ASN A 669 -22.72 -7.94 27.07
N PHE A 670 -23.08 -7.43 25.88
CA PHE A 670 -24.41 -7.41 25.27
C PHE A 670 -24.56 -8.41 24.12
N GLY A 671 -23.48 -9.07 23.69
CA GLY A 671 -23.44 -9.97 22.54
C GLY A 671 -23.09 -11.42 22.90
N ASN A 672 -22.38 -12.10 21.99
CA ASN A 672 -21.94 -13.48 22.19
C ASN A 672 -20.42 -13.54 22.40
N ILE A 673 -20.00 -14.27 23.42
CA ILE A 673 -18.60 -14.57 23.69
C ILE A 673 -18.44 -16.09 23.82
N LEU A 674 -17.53 -16.69 23.05
CA LEU A 674 -17.15 -18.09 23.13
C LEU A 674 -15.64 -18.22 23.34
N LEU A 675 -15.23 -18.82 24.45
CA LEU A 675 -13.84 -19.15 24.74
C LEU A 675 -13.71 -20.67 24.77
N ASP A 676 -12.92 -21.27 23.89
CA ASP A 676 -12.83 -22.73 23.78
C ASP A 676 -11.37 -23.21 23.69
N GLY A 677 -10.97 -24.08 24.60
CA GLY A 677 -9.68 -24.76 24.53
C GLY A 677 -8.50 -23.96 25.11
N SER A 678 -8.71 -23.13 26.14
CA SER A 678 -7.61 -22.37 26.75
C SER A 678 -6.67 -23.26 27.59
N ALA A 679 -5.35 -23.09 27.41
CA ALA A 679 -4.30 -23.84 28.09
C ALA A 679 -4.05 -23.42 29.55
N GLN A 680 -4.73 -22.36 30.02
CA GLN A 680 -4.78 -21.90 31.40
C GLN A 680 -6.22 -21.56 31.76
N LYS A 681 -6.51 -20.30 32.11
CA LYS A 681 -7.87 -19.84 32.42
C LYS A 681 -8.64 -19.52 31.16
N GLY A 682 -9.96 -19.65 31.22
CA GLY A 682 -10.83 -19.08 30.19
C GLY A 682 -10.82 -17.56 30.29
N LEU A 683 -11.15 -17.03 31.47
CA LEU A 683 -11.31 -15.59 31.68
C LEU A 683 -10.67 -15.14 33.00
N GLN A 684 -10.00 -14.00 33.00
CA GLN A 684 -9.31 -13.47 34.19
C GLN A 684 -9.49 -11.96 34.36
N PHE A 685 -9.71 -11.55 35.61
CA PHE A 685 -9.63 -10.15 36.06
C PHE A 685 -8.70 -10.02 37.25
N LEU A 686 -7.51 -9.44 37.04
CA LEU A 686 -6.49 -9.27 38.10
C LEU A 686 -6.52 -7.90 38.78
N SER A 687 -7.38 -6.98 38.34
CA SER A 687 -7.47 -5.66 38.94
C SER A 687 -8.40 -5.65 40.15
N ASN A 688 -8.09 -4.84 41.16
CA ASN A 688 -9.00 -4.62 42.31
C ASN A 688 -10.33 -3.99 41.90
N ASN A 689 -10.45 -3.47 40.67
CA ASN A 689 -11.69 -2.94 40.09
C ASN A 689 -12.25 -3.88 39.00
N GLY A 690 -11.81 -5.14 38.98
CA GLY A 690 -12.20 -6.15 38.00
C GLY A 690 -13.71 -6.34 37.96
N PHE A 691 -14.33 -6.15 36.79
CA PHE A 691 -15.78 -6.20 36.66
C PHE A 691 -16.22 -6.99 35.43
N LEU A 692 -17.13 -7.95 35.64
CA LEU A 692 -17.83 -8.66 34.57
C LEU A 692 -19.31 -8.33 34.64
N HIS A 693 -19.87 -7.88 33.53
CA HIS A 693 -21.30 -7.72 33.34
C HIS A 693 -21.77 -8.46 32.09
N ASN A 694 -22.65 -9.43 32.28
CA ASN A 694 -23.30 -10.14 31.20
C ASN A 694 -24.78 -9.74 31.18
N HIS A 695 -25.17 -8.95 30.19
CA HIS A 695 -26.50 -8.36 30.09
C HIS A 695 -27.60 -9.37 29.69
N LEU A 696 -28.86 -8.95 29.84
CA LEU A 696 -30.00 -9.74 29.39
C LEU A 696 -29.94 -9.96 27.87
N GLY A 697 -30.12 -11.21 27.44
CA GLY A 697 -30.07 -11.60 26.02
C GLY A 697 -28.66 -11.86 25.47
N SER A 698 -27.61 -11.67 26.28
CA SER A 698 -26.23 -11.98 25.89
C SER A 698 -25.79 -13.38 26.37
N GLN A 699 -24.80 -13.94 25.67
CA GLN A 699 -24.23 -15.25 25.97
C GLN A 699 -22.72 -15.14 26.21
N LEU A 700 -22.24 -15.75 27.29
CA LEU A 700 -20.82 -15.95 27.58
C LEU A 700 -20.58 -17.42 27.87
N ALA A 701 -19.84 -18.09 27.00
CA ALA A 701 -19.50 -19.51 27.14
C ALA A 701 -17.99 -19.69 27.26
N VAL A 702 -17.57 -20.44 28.28
CA VAL A 702 -16.18 -20.84 28.51
C VAL A 702 -16.11 -22.37 28.47
N LYS A 703 -15.32 -22.93 27.57
CA LYS A 703 -15.28 -24.37 27.29
C LYS A 703 -13.85 -24.90 27.28
N ASN A 704 -13.68 -26.14 27.74
CA ASN A 704 -12.45 -26.92 27.61
C ASN A 704 -11.19 -26.18 28.09
N CYS A 705 -11.23 -25.54 29.26
CA CYS A 705 -10.10 -24.85 29.85
C CYS A 705 -9.32 -25.80 30.77
N SER A 706 -7.99 -25.75 30.74
CA SER A 706 -7.17 -26.60 31.63
C SER A 706 -7.09 -26.09 33.07
N GLY A 707 -7.35 -24.80 33.28
CA GLY A 707 -7.35 -24.10 34.57
C GLY A 707 -8.74 -23.61 34.97
N ASP A 708 -8.80 -22.50 35.72
CA ASP A 708 -10.07 -21.90 36.16
C ASP A 708 -10.89 -21.39 34.94
N GLY A 709 -12.19 -21.66 34.89
CA GLY A 709 -13.08 -21.13 33.86
C GLY A 709 -13.11 -19.60 33.92
N ILE A 710 -13.48 -19.06 35.08
CA ILE A 710 -13.41 -17.63 35.38
C ILE A 710 -12.66 -17.41 36.70
N LEU A 711 -11.60 -16.60 36.66
CA LEU A 711 -10.88 -16.09 37.82
C LEU A 711 -11.13 -14.59 37.99
N LEU A 712 -11.83 -14.21 39.06
CA LEU A 712 -12.28 -12.85 39.29
C LEU A 712 -11.79 -12.33 40.64
N TYR A 713 -11.25 -11.11 40.66
CA TYR A 713 -10.92 -10.46 41.92
C TYR A 713 -12.17 -9.83 42.54
N ASN A 714 -12.88 -8.98 41.82
CA ASN A 714 -13.93 -8.13 42.38
C ASN A 714 -15.38 -8.54 42.02
N ARG A 715 -16.03 -8.07 40.95
CA ARG A 715 -17.50 -8.23 40.84
C ARG A 715 -17.99 -8.87 39.53
N LEU A 716 -18.94 -9.80 39.66
CA LEU A 716 -19.67 -10.44 38.56
C LEU A 716 -21.16 -10.12 38.66
N ILE A 717 -21.74 -9.65 37.57
CA ILE A 717 -23.19 -9.51 37.40
C ILE A 717 -23.62 -10.29 36.16
N ASN A 718 -24.55 -11.22 36.33
CA ASN A 718 -25.15 -12.00 35.25
C ASN A 718 -26.66 -11.80 35.17
N HIS A 719 -27.11 -11.28 34.04
CA HIS A 719 -28.51 -11.17 33.62
C HIS A 719 -28.82 -12.05 32.40
N GLY A 720 -27.80 -12.48 31.66
CA GLY A 720 -27.91 -13.34 30.47
C GLY A 720 -27.60 -14.81 30.76
N VAL A 721 -26.99 -15.47 29.78
CA VAL A 721 -26.50 -16.86 29.90
C VAL A 721 -24.99 -16.85 30.08
N LEU A 722 -24.53 -17.42 31.20
CA LEU A 722 -23.11 -17.66 31.47
C LEU A 722 -22.90 -19.17 31.65
N GLU A 723 -22.19 -19.79 30.70
CA GLU A 723 -21.90 -21.23 30.68
C GLU A 723 -20.39 -21.47 30.87
N ILE A 724 -20.03 -22.37 31.78
CA ILE A 724 -18.67 -22.86 31.97
C ILE A 724 -18.70 -24.40 31.88
N ASP A 725 -17.96 -24.96 30.93
CA ASP A 725 -17.98 -26.40 30.60
C ASP A 725 -16.55 -26.94 30.47
N GLY A 726 -16.10 -27.76 31.43
CA GLY A 726 -14.75 -28.33 31.40
C GLY A 726 -13.70 -27.33 31.88
N ALA A 727 -13.46 -27.28 33.20
CA ALA A 727 -12.46 -26.42 33.84
C ALA A 727 -11.91 -27.08 35.12
N THR A 728 -10.82 -26.56 35.69
CA THR A 728 -10.41 -26.96 37.06
C THR A 728 -11.45 -26.52 38.07
N ASN A 729 -11.66 -25.20 38.12
CA ASN A 729 -12.71 -24.57 38.90
C ASN A 729 -13.63 -23.83 37.93
N GLY A 730 -14.95 -23.92 38.13
CA GLY A 730 -15.88 -23.15 37.32
C GLY A 730 -15.67 -21.65 37.48
N LEU A 731 -16.08 -21.12 38.64
CA LEU A 731 -15.92 -19.72 39.03
C LEU A 731 -15.10 -19.62 40.31
N LYS A 732 -13.94 -18.95 40.22
CA LYS A 732 -13.04 -18.70 41.35
C LYS A 732 -12.93 -17.23 41.67
N ILE A 733 -13.14 -16.90 42.95
CA ILE A 733 -13.12 -15.53 43.46
C ILE A 733 -12.10 -15.41 44.60
N THR A 734 -11.18 -14.44 44.51
CA THR A 734 -9.99 -14.40 45.39
C THR A 734 -9.74 -13.09 46.16
N ASN A 735 -10.29 -11.92 45.79
CA ASN A 735 -9.91 -10.65 46.45
C ASN A 735 -11.00 -9.55 46.41
N GLN A 736 -11.75 -9.36 47.50
CA GLN A 736 -12.97 -8.54 47.51
C GLN A 736 -12.87 -7.26 48.37
N THR A 737 -13.39 -6.15 47.83
CA THR A 737 -13.60 -4.87 48.54
C THR A 737 -15.08 -4.45 48.58
N PHE A 738 -15.97 -5.15 47.89
CA PHE A 738 -17.40 -4.82 47.77
C PHE A 738 -18.30 -5.79 48.55
N SER A 739 -19.48 -5.31 48.91
CA SER A 739 -20.45 -6.05 49.72
C SER A 739 -21.29 -7.09 48.96
N ASP A 740 -21.34 -7.04 47.61
CA ASP A 740 -22.01 -8.03 46.73
C ASP A 740 -21.06 -8.38 45.57
N SER A 741 -20.45 -9.56 45.63
CA SER A 741 -19.39 -10.04 44.73
C SER A 741 -19.92 -10.75 43.48
N LEU A 742 -21.03 -11.49 43.63
CA LEU A 742 -21.71 -12.21 42.58
C LEU A 742 -23.20 -11.88 42.64
N ILE A 743 -23.77 -11.38 41.55
CA ILE A 743 -25.21 -11.16 41.40
C ILE A 743 -25.68 -11.92 40.17
N ASN A 744 -26.58 -12.88 40.35
CA ASN A 744 -27.19 -13.63 39.26
C ASN A 744 -28.70 -13.40 39.22
N THR A 745 -29.22 -13.11 38.04
CA THR A 745 -30.66 -13.03 37.71
C THR A 745 -30.97 -13.78 36.40
N GLY A 746 -29.94 -14.23 35.68
CA GLY A 746 -30.08 -15.07 34.48
C GLY A 746 -29.62 -16.50 34.76
N ASP A 747 -29.06 -17.15 33.75
CA ASP A 747 -28.58 -18.53 33.83
C ASP A 747 -27.07 -18.57 34.09
N LEU A 748 -26.66 -19.12 35.22
CA LEU A 748 -25.28 -19.49 35.53
C LEU A 748 -25.17 -21.02 35.50
N ILE A 749 -24.54 -21.56 34.47
CA ILE A 749 -24.42 -23.00 34.23
C ILE A 749 -22.95 -23.38 34.30
N ILE A 750 -22.60 -24.27 35.24
CA ILE A 750 -21.24 -24.78 35.43
C ILE A 750 -21.29 -26.29 35.32
N LYS A 751 -20.41 -26.90 34.51
CA LYS A 751 -20.36 -28.35 34.38
C LYS A 751 -18.97 -28.90 34.11
N ASN A 752 -18.79 -30.18 34.42
CA ASN A 752 -17.58 -30.95 34.13
C ASN A 752 -16.31 -30.33 34.76
N CYS A 753 -16.38 -29.93 36.05
CA CYS A 753 -15.23 -29.33 36.74
C CYS A 753 -14.40 -30.36 37.50
N SER A 754 -13.07 -30.29 37.41
CA SER A 754 -12.19 -31.29 38.04
C SER A 754 -11.94 -31.06 39.54
N GLU A 755 -12.23 -29.87 40.06
CA GLU A 755 -12.16 -29.54 41.49
C GLU A 755 -13.49 -28.96 42.00
N TYR A 756 -13.75 -27.67 41.82
CA TYR A 756 -14.92 -27.01 42.40
C TYR A 756 -15.83 -26.36 41.34
N GLY A 757 -17.12 -26.24 41.63
CA GLY A 757 -18.05 -25.43 40.82
C GLY A 757 -17.82 -23.93 41.02
N ILE A 758 -18.30 -23.40 42.16
CA ILE A 758 -18.01 -22.04 42.63
C ILE A 758 -17.10 -22.12 43.85
N PHE A 759 -15.96 -21.44 43.81
CA PHE A 759 -14.94 -21.49 44.85
C PHE A 759 -14.50 -20.09 45.32
N SER A 760 -14.41 -19.89 46.63
CA SER A 760 -13.77 -18.73 47.23
C SER A 760 -12.50 -19.12 47.99
N ALA A 761 -11.39 -18.41 47.77
CA ALA A 761 -10.14 -18.71 48.45
C ALA A 761 -10.18 -18.44 49.97
N PHE A 762 -9.31 -19.12 50.73
CA PHE A 762 -9.18 -18.91 52.17
C PHE A 762 -8.85 -17.45 52.51
N GLY A 763 -9.61 -16.87 53.45
CA GLY A 763 -9.45 -15.47 53.88
C GLY A 763 -10.18 -14.44 52.99
N THR A 764 -10.84 -14.87 51.92
CA THR A 764 -11.69 -14.00 51.09
C THR A 764 -13.11 -13.95 51.67
N GLN A 765 -13.70 -12.75 51.81
CA GLN A 765 -15.12 -12.57 52.11
C GLN A 765 -15.88 -12.34 50.80
N MET A 766 -16.75 -13.27 50.43
CA MET A 766 -17.59 -13.17 49.24
C MET A 766 -19.06 -13.10 49.62
N VAL A 767 -19.83 -12.25 48.95
CA VAL A 767 -21.29 -12.27 49.07
C VAL A 767 -21.88 -12.54 47.70
N ALA A 768 -22.48 -13.72 47.54
CA ALA A 768 -23.15 -14.14 46.34
C ALA A 768 -24.67 -14.06 46.52
N ARG A 769 -25.37 -13.53 45.52
CA ARG A 769 -26.83 -13.43 45.49
C ARG A 769 -27.36 -14.02 44.21
N ASN A 770 -28.12 -15.10 44.34
CA ASN A 770 -29.00 -15.56 43.28
C ASN A 770 -30.37 -14.92 43.50
N ARG A 771 -30.75 -13.98 42.64
CA ARG A 771 -31.96 -13.17 42.78
C ARG A 771 -33.13 -13.81 42.02
N GLU A 772 -34.31 -13.22 42.17
CA GLU A 772 -35.54 -13.61 41.46
C GLU A 772 -35.27 -13.95 39.99
N GLN A 773 -35.80 -15.10 39.52
CA GLN A 773 -35.58 -15.70 38.20
C GLN A 773 -34.17 -16.23 37.89
N GLY A 774 -33.17 -15.94 38.74
CA GLY A 774 -31.83 -16.46 38.61
C GLY A 774 -31.75 -17.98 38.79
N LEU A 775 -31.04 -18.63 37.87
CA LEU A 775 -30.70 -20.04 37.93
C LEU A 775 -29.19 -20.20 38.14
N ILE A 776 -28.80 -20.98 39.15
CA ILE A 776 -27.46 -21.53 39.26
C ILE A 776 -27.58 -23.05 39.09
N ARG A 777 -26.93 -23.60 38.07
CA ARG A 777 -26.88 -25.05 37.82
C ARG A 777 -25.42 -25.50 37.81
N ILE A 778 -25.06 -26.44 38.68
CA ILE A 778 -23.69 -26.96 38.77
C ILE A 778 -23.76 -28.49 38.69
N THR A 779 -23.16 -29.10 37.66
CA THR A 779 -23.25 -30.54 37.46
C THR A 779 -21.90 -31.18 37.12
N ASN A 780 -21.68 -32.42 37.53
CA ASN A 780 -20.49 -33.21 37.26
C ASN A 780 -19.22 -32.50 37.74
N THR A 781 -19.14 -32.21 39.04
CA THR A 781 -17.95 -31.66 39.70
C THR A 781 -17.30 -32.72 40.59
N SER A 782 -15.98 -32.92 40.47
CA SER A 782 -15.28 -33.94 41.29
C SER A 782 -15.20 -33.58 42.77
N GLY A 783 -15.22 -32.30 43.11
CA GLY A 783 -15.35 -31.78 44.47
C GLY A 783 -16.69 -31.06 44.67
N PRO A 784 -16.81 -30.26 45.74
CA PRO A 784 -18.02 -29.49 46.03
C PRO A 784 -18.46 -28.59 44.87
N SER A 785 -19.76 -28.59 44.60
CA SER A 785 -20.39 -27.65 43.68
C SER A 785 -20.24 -26.22 44.19
N ILE A 786 -20.31 -25.99 45.51
CA ILE A 786 -20.11 -24.68 46.12
C ILE A 786 -19.17 -24.81 47.32
N ALA A 787 -17.96 -24.25 47.20
CA ALA A 787 -16.91 -24.30 48.22
C ALA A 787 -16.58 -22.88 48.71
N PHE A 788 -17.22 -22.47 49.79
CA PHE A 788 -17.08 -21.13 50.35
C PHE A 788 -16.22 -21.13 51.62
N SER A 789 -15.46 -20.05 51.81
CA SER A 789 -14.78 -19.79 53.08
C SER A 789 -15.81 -19.46 54.17
N SER A 790 -15.45 -19.66 55.44
CA SER A 790 -16.34 -19.34 56.58
C SER A 790 -16.73 -17.87 56.69
N SER A 791 -16.04 -16.96 55.99
CA SER A 791 -16.37 -15.54 55.91
C SER A 791 -17.27 -15.18 54.73
N SER A 792 -17.62 -16.14 53.87
CA SER A 792 -18.43 -15.92 52.67
C SER A 792 -19.89 -16.30 52.88
N GLN A 793 -20.79 -15.67 52.13
CA GLN A 793 -22.23 -15.88 52.20
C GLN A 793 -22.80 -16.08 50.79
N LEU A 794 -23.69 -17.06 50.62
CA LEU A 794 -24.59 -17.15 49.48
C LEU A 794 -26.02 -16.95 49.98
N ILE A 795 -26.80 -16.19 49.22
CA ILE A 795 -28.23 -16.00 49.43
C ILE A 795 -28.94 -16.41 48.14
N ASN A 796 -29.75 -17.46 48.23
CA ASN A 796 -30.71 -17.82 47.18
C ASN A 796 -32.03 -17.15 47.52
N GLU A 797 -32.40 -16.09 46.81
CA GLU A 797 -33.60 -15.30 47.10
C GLU A 797 -34.87 -16.04 46.65
N THR A 798 -36.03 -15.57 47.12
CA THR A 798 -37.33 -16.10 46.70
C THR A 798 -37.45 -16.09 45.18
N CYS A 799 -38.05 -17.14 44.61
CA CYS A 799 -38.17 -17.37 43.17
C CYS A 799 -36.86 -17.63 42.40
N ALA A 800 -35.71 -17.68 43.07
CA ALA A 800 -34.44 -18.09 42.50
C ALA A 800 -34.23 -19.61 42.65
N SER A 801 -33.45 -20.23 41.75
CA SER A 801 -33.22 -21.69 41.72
C SER A 801 -31.75 -22.05 41.75
N ILE A 802 -31.38 -23.03 42.58
CA ILE A 802 -30.06 -23.67 42.60
C ILE A 802 -30.25 -25.17 42.37
N ILE A 803 -29.51 -25.74 41.40
CA ILE A 803 -29.56 -27.17 41.08
C ILE A 803 -28.13 -27.70 41.06
N VAL A 804 -27.83 -28.68 41.90
CA VAL A 804 -26.48 -29.27 42.00
C VAL A 804 -26.51 -30.80 42.07
N ASP A 805 -25.39 -31.46 41.79
CA ASP A 805 -25.23 -32.91 41.95
C ASP A 805 -24.08 -33.34 42.88
N SER A 806 -23.36 -32.38 43.45
CA SER A 806 -22.32 -32.61 44.46
C SER A 806 -22.61 -31.78 45.72
N ASP A 807 -21.68 -31.79 46.68
CA ASP A 807 -21.79 -31.04 47.93
C ASP A 807 -22.04 -29.55 47.64
N ILE A 808 -23.08 -29.02 48.28
CA ILE A 808 -23.61 -27.67 48.04
C ILE A 808 -23.12 -26.65 49.08
N GLY A 809 -22.40 -27.10 50.12
CA GLY A 809 -21.92 -26.23 51.18
C GLY A 809 -23.04 -25.52 51.96
N SER A 810 -22.67 -24.52 52.77
CA SER A 810 -23.58 -23.83 53.70
C SER A 810 -24.00 -22.46 53.18
N PHE A 811 -25.32 -22.18 53.15
CA PHE A 811 -25.85 -20.87 52.75
C PHE A 811 -27.30 -20.63 53.21
N THR A 812 -27.84 -19.43 52.92
CA THR A 812 -29.24 -19.10 53.20
C THR A 812 -30.10 -19.29 51.96
N ASN A 813 -31.06 -20.20 52.03
CA ASN A 813 -32.01 -20.49 50.98
C ASN A 813 -33.40 -19.93 51.31
N TYR A 814 -33.79 -18.83 50.68
CA TYR A 814 -35.20 -18.43 50.58
C TYR A 814 -35.87 -19.01 49.34
N GLY A 815 -35.06 -19.54 48.41
CA GLY A 815 -35.39 -19.95 47.06
C GLY A 815 -35.77 -21.44 46.90
N PHE A 816 -35.53 -21.97 45.71
CA PHE A 816 -35.59 -23.40 45.40
C PHE A 816 -34.18 -23.96 45.28
N VAL A 817 -33.91 -25.06 45.98
CA VAL A 817 -32.66 -25.82 45.91
C VAL A 817 -33.02 -27.27 45.59
N SER A 818 -32.35 -27.87 44.60
CA SER A 818 -32.40 -29.30 44.34
C SER A 818 -30.99 -29.85 44.27
N THR A 819 -30.74 -30.93 44.99
CA THR A 819 -29.42 -31.59 45.06
C THR A 819 -29.57 -33.10 44.92
N SER A 820 -28.69 -33.71 44.12
CA SER A 820 -28.56 -35.17 43.99
C SER A 820 -27.22 -35.67 44.53
N HIS A 821 -26.73 -35.05 45.61
CA HIS A 821 -25.48 -35.44 46.26
C HIS A 821 -25.66 -36.76 47.02
N ASP A 822 -24.84 -37.76 46.72
CA ASP A 822 -24.99 -39.15 47.19
C ASP A 822 -24.24 -39.46 48.50
N SER A 823 -23.66 -38.46 49.16
CA SER A 823 -22.95 -38.60 50.44
C SER A 823 -23.55 -37.67 51.52
N PRO A 824 -23.38 -37.98 52.82
CA PRO A 824 -23.88 -37.13 53.90
C PRO A 824 -23.34 -35.69 53.83
N TYR A 825 -24.23 -34.71 53.95
CA TYR A 825 -23.84 -33.30 53.96
C TYR A 825 -23.10 -32.93 55.25
N THR A 826 -22.09 -32.07 55.13
CA THR A 826 -21.42 -31.44 56.29
C THR A 826 -21.65 -29.93 56.26
N PHE A 827 -22.71 -29.47 56.93
CA PHE A 827 -22.99 -28.05 57.06
C PHE A 827 -22.24 -27.43 58.25
N TYR A 828 -21.96 -26.14 58.15
CA TYR A 828 -21.52 -25.32 59.28
C TYR A 828 -22.70 -24.51 59.83
N GLU A 829 -23.44 -23.84 58.95
CA GLU A 829 -24.74 -23.18 59.24
C GLU A 829 -25.51 -23.02 57.91
N PHE A 830 -26.52 -23.85 57.69
CA PHE A 830 -27.42 -23.79 56.54
C PHE A 830 -28.81 -23.33 57.00
N PHE A 831 -29.36 -22.31 56.35
CA PHE A 831 -30.70 -21.81 56.67
C PHE A 831 -31.64 -22.06 55.51
N ASN A 832 -32.54 -23.03 55.66
CA ASN A 832 -33.61 -23.27 54.70
C ASN A 832 -34.90 -22.55 55.11
N HIS A 833 -35.28 -21.52 54.37
CA HIS A 833 -36.57 -20.83 54.44
C HIS A 833 -37.47 -21.14 53.22
N GLY A 834 -36.88 -21.62 52.12
CA GLY A 834 -37.56 -21.96 50.88
C GLY A 834 -37.83 -23.45 50.72
N ILE A 835 -37.50 -24.00 49.55
CA ILE A 835 -37.62 -25.44 49.23
C ILE A 835 -36.21 -26.02 49.09
N PHE A 836 -35.98 -27.17 49.71
CA PHE A 836 -34.74 -27.96 49.60
C PHE A 836 -35.09 -29.40 49.24
N GLU A 837 -34.78 -29.82 48.01
CA GLU A 837 -34.93 -31.20 47.56
C GLU A 837 -33.61 -31.95 47.69
N ASP A 838 -33.56 -32.87 48.63
CA ASP A 838 -32.50 -33.85 48.84
C ASP A 838 -32.90 -35.14 48.12
N GLN A 839 -32.53 -35.25 46.85
CA GLN A 839 -32.93 -36.36 45.99
C GLN A 839 -32.33 -37.70 46.44
N GLU A 840 -31.24 -37.65 47.22
CA GLU A 840 -30.46 -38.81 47.62
C GLU A 840 -30.64 -39.24 49.10
N ALA A 841 -31.47 -38.51 49.85
CA ALA A 841 -31.76 -38.76 51.27
C ALA A 841 -30.54 -38.61 52.20
N GLN A 842 -29.55 -37.80 51.83
CA GLN A 842 -28.31 -37.65 52.58
C GLN A 842 -28.34 -36.57 53.67
N LEU A 843 -29.42 -35.79 53.75
CA LEU A 843 -29.59 -34.74 54.75
C LEU A 843 -29.67 -35.30 56.17
N VAL A 844 -28.88 -34.69 57.07
CA VAL A 844 -28.86 -34.95 58.51
C VAL A 844 -29.49 -33.74 59.23
N PHE A 845 -30.45 -33.98 60.12
CA PHE A 845 -31.13 -32.92 60.88
C PHE A 845 -30.39 -32.64 62.21
N ASP A 846 -29.24 -32.01 62.12
CA ASP A 846 -28.44 -31.57 63.26
C ASP A 846 -28.66 -30.08 63.60
N ASN A 847 -27.78 -29.50 64.43
CA ASN A 847 -27.89 -28.09 64.81
C ASN A 847 -27.42 -27.14 63.71
N ASP A 848 -26.76 -27.63 62.65
CA ASP A 848 -26.14 -26.83 61.61
C ASP A 848 -27.06 -26.73 60.38
N PHE A 849 -28.13 -27.53 60.29
CA PHE A 849 -29.22 -27.38 59.32
C PHE A 849 -30.50 -26.82 59.93
N HIS A 850 -30.74 -25.52 59.74
CA HIS A 850 -31.91 -24.81 60.24
C HIS A 850 -33.02 -24.78 59.19
N ASN A 851 -34.03 -25.64 59.35
CA ASN A 851 -35.20 -25.66 58.49
C ASN A 851 -36.38 -24.87 59.04
N THR A 852 -36.86 -23.91 58.28
CA THR A 852 -38.16 -23.23 58.44
C THR A 852 -39.02 -23.26 57.17
N GLY A 853 -38.53 -23.96 56.14
CA GLY A 853 -39.15 -24.11 54.83
C GLY A 853 -39.68 -25.52 54.59
N ILE A 854 -39.61 -25.96 53.32
CA ILE A 854 -39.97 -27.31 52.86
C ILE A 854 -38.68 -28.08 52.57
N VAL A 855 -38.59 -29.30 53.09
CA VAL A 855 -37.56 -30.28 52.72
C VAL A 855 -38.25 -31.47 52.06
N ILE A 856 -37.69 -31.94 50.95
CA ILE A 856 -38.18 -33.10 50.22
C ILE A 856 -37.08 -34.14 50.17
N GLN A 857 -37.40 -35.36 50.56
CA GLN A 857 -36.52 -36.53 50.53
C GLN A 857 -37.20 -37.68 49.80
N PRO A 858 -36.44 -38.65 49.27
CA PRO A 858 -37.02 -39.79 48.59
C PRO A 858 -37.80 -40.70 49.54
N VAL A 859 -38.80 -41.40 48.98
CA VAL A 859 -39.43 -42.55 49.66
C VAL A 859 -38.40 -43.67 49.71
N ARG A 860 -37.98 -44.05 50.92
CA ARG A 860 -36.93 -45.04 51.15
C ARG A 860 -37.54 -46.44 51.16
N GLY A 861 -37.50 -47.18 50.05
CA GLY A 861 -38.05 -48.55 49.94
C GLY A 861 -39.34 -48.63 49.14
N THR A 862 -39.90 -49.84 49.01
CA THR A 862 -41.15 -50.06 48.25
C THR A 862 -42.32 -49.37 48.96
N PRO A 863 -43.12 -48.52 48.30
CA PRO A 863 -44.32 -47.93 48.92
C PRO A 863 -45.41 -48.99 49.14
N SER A 864 -46.26 -48.79 50.14
CA SER A 864 -47.41 -49.66 50.42
C SER A 864 -48.74 -48.94 50.16
N LEU A 865 -49.76 -49.68 49.70
CA LEU A 865 -51.08 -49.12 49.36
C LEU A 865 -51.70 -48.36 50.54
N MET A 866 -51.88 -47.05 50.38
CA MET A 866 -52.51 -46.15 51.35
C MET A 866 -51.85 -46.13 52.75
N VAL A 867 -50.58 -46.53 52.84
CA VAL A 867 -49.80 -46.47 54.09
C VAL A 867 -49.07 -45.13 54.17
N ASN A 868 -48.97 -44.56 55.37
CA ASN A 868 -48.30 -43.27 55.60
C ASN A 868 -46.77 -43.43 55.48
N GLU A 869 -46.19 -42.81 54.46
CA GLU A 869 -44.76 -42.60 54.30
C GLU A 869 -44.37 -41.27 54.97
N HIS A 870 -43.60 -41.36 56.07
CA HIS A 870 -43.12 -40.21 56.83
C HIS A 870 -41.76 -39.71 56.30
N ASN A 871 -41.42 -38.46 56.62
CA ASN A 871 -40.13 -37.81 56.28
C ASN A 871 -39.83 -37.70 54.79
N VAL A 872 -40.83 -37.88 53.93
CA VAL A 872 -40.74 -37.63 52.48
C VAL A 872 -40.85 -36.14 52.20
N ILE A 873 -41.76 -35.46 52.89
CA ILE A 873 -41.90 -34.00 52.85
C ILE A 873 -41.96 -33.52 54.30
N SER A 874 -40.97 -32.76 54.72
CA SER A 874 -40.84 -32.22 56.08
C SER A 874 -40.98 -30.71 56.04
N THR A 875 -41.82 -30.13 56.90
CA THR A 875 -42.08 -28.68 56.89
C THR A 875 -42.01 -28.01 58.25
N ALA A 876 -41.86 -26.69 58.24
CA ALA A 876 -42.27 -25.89 59.38
C ALA A 876 -43.80 -25.74 59.40
N SER A 877 -44.38 -25.66 60.61
CA SER A 877 -45.82 -25.54 60.80
C SER A 877 -46.43 -24.41 59.93
N SER A 878 -47.57 -24.68 59.28
CA SER A 878 -48.41 -23.73 58.52
C SER A 878 -48.00 -23.34 57.09
N ILE A 879 -46.99 -23.99 56.49
CA ILE A 879 -46.64 -23.74 55.07
C ILE A 879 -47.73 -24.25 54.12
N PHE A 880 -48.20 -25.47 54.33
CA PHE A 880 -49.26 -26.07 53.54
C PHE A 880 -50.63 -25.84 54.18
N THR A 881 -51.65 -25.62 53.34
CA THR A 881 -53.04 -25.32 53.77
C THR A 881 -54.07 -26.31 53.24
N LYS A 882 -53.65 -27.28 52.44
CA LYS A 882 -54.48 -28.32 51.81
C LYS A 882 -53.64 -29.55 51.49
N ASN A 883 -54.30 -30.67 51.23
CA ASN A 883 -53.65 -31.86 50.65
C ASN A 883 -53.26 -31.59 49.19
N TYR A 884 -52.18 -32.22 48.75
CA TYR A 884 -51.68 -32.12 47.37
C TYR A 884 -51.72 -33.48 46.68
N SER A 885 -52.14 -33.54 45.42
CA SER A 885 -52.08 -34.76 44.62
C SER A 885 -50.66 -35.00 44.12
N LEU A 886 -50.27 -36.29 44.09
CA LEU A 886 -49.04 -36.76 43.49
C LEU A 886 -49.33 -37.32 42.11
N TYR A 887 -48.50 -36.99 41.12
CA TYR A 887 -48.67 -37.37 39.72
C TYR A 887 -47.53 -38.25 39.22
N ALA A 888 -47.83 -39.15 38.28
CA ALA A 888 -46.85 -40.03 37.64
C ALA A 888 -45.89 -39.29 36.69
N ASN A 889 -46.25 -38.08 36.25
CA ASN A 889 -45.43 -37.30 35.33
C ASN A 889 -45.59 -35.79 35.50
N GLN A 890 -44.64 -35.08 34.91
CA GLN A 890 -44.53 -33.62 34.91
C GLN A 890 -45.73 -32.89 34.26
N ASN A 891 -46.55 -33.60 33.47
CA ASN A 891 -47.73 -33.02 32.81
C ASN A 891 -48.99 -33.05 33.71
N LYS A 892 -48.86 -33.37 35.01
CA LYS A 892 -49.97 -33.49 35.96
C LYS A 892 -51.01 -34.54 35.55
N THR A 893 -50.58 -35.62 34.88
CA THR A 893 -51.47 -36.71 34.48
C THR A 893 -51.21 -37.97 35.30
N GLY A 894 -52.26 -38.75 35.57
CA GLY A 894 -52.18 -39.97 36.37
C GLY A 894 -51.88 -39.67 37.84
N ILE A 895 -52.93 -39.44 38.64
CA ILE A 895 -52.78 -39.28 40.10
C ILE A 895 -52.37 -40.63 40.68
N ILE A 896 -51.24 -40.67 41.39
CA ILE A 896 -50.63 -41.88 41.95
C ILE A 896 -50.60 -41.89 43.48
N GLY A 897 -50.99 -40.78 44.10
CA GLY A 897 -50.97 -40.63 45.54
C GLY A 897 -51.44 -39.26 46.01
N GLU A 898 -51.32 -39.02 47.31
CA GLU A 898 -51.57 -37.75 47.95
C GLU A 898 -50.51 -37.44 49.01
N PHE A 899 -50.21 -36.15 49.20
CA PHE A 899 -49.54 -35.63 50.37
C PHE A 899 -50.60 -35.05 51.32
N ASP A 900 -50.70 -35.64 52.50
CA ASP A 900 -51.56 -35.21 53.61
C ASP A 900 -50.77 -34.23 54.49
N TYR A 901 -51.06 -32.94 54.33
CA TYR A 901 -50.32 -31.88 55.00
C TYR A 901 -50.57 -31.81 56.51
N VAL A 902 -51.68 -32.36 57.01
CA VAL A 902 -52.00 -32.31 58.45
C VAL A 902 -51.09 -33.24 59.23
N ASN A 903 -50.80 -34.40 58.63
CA ASN A 903 -49.95 -35.42 59.24
C ASN A 903 -48.51 -35.41 58.68
N GLU A 904 -48.24 -34.59 57.67
CA GLU A 904 -46.97 -34.52 56.92
C GLU A 904 -46.53 -35.88 56.36
N VAL A 905 -47.48 -36.58 55.73
CA VAL A 905 -47.26 -37.94 55.20
C VAL A 905 -47.65 -38.04 53.73
N VAL A 906 -46.91 -38.86 53.01
CA VAL A 906 -47.22 -39.24 51.63
C VAL A 906 -47.93 -40.60 51.62
N ARG A 907 -48.98 -40.74 50.80
CA ARG A 907 -49.72 -41.99 50.60
C ARG A 907 -49.80 -42.32 49.12
N PHE A 908 -49.48 -43.57 48.77
CA PHE A 908 -49.56 -44.05 47.38
C PHE A 908 -50.83 -44.85 47.13
N GLN A 909 -51.47 -44.59 45.98
CA GLN A 909 -52.54 -45.40 45.43
C GLN A 909 -51.96 -46.61 44.66
N GLN A 910 -52.82 -47.55 44.26
CA GLN A 910 -52.40 -48.80 43.62
C GLN A 910 -51.51 -48.60 42.39
N ASN A 911 -51.77 -47.57 41.60
CA ASN A 911 -51.01 -47.20 40.42
C ASN A 911 -49.68 -46.48 40.72
N GLY A 912 -49.52 -45.91 41.92
CA GLY A 912 -48.26 -45.30 42.36
C GLY A 912 -47.24 -46.29 42.92
N LEU A 913 -47.65 -47.52 43.20
CA LEU A 913 -46.77 -48.52 43.83
C LEU A 913 -45.66 -49.03 42.92
N ALA A 914 -45.73 -48.77 41.61
CA ALA A 914 -44.76 -49.21 40.60
C ALA A 914 -44.01 -48.03 39.95
N GLU A 915 -44.23 -46.81 40.43
CA GLU A 915 -43.57 -45.61 39.90
C GLU A 915 -42.23 -45.36 40.60
N ASP A 916 -41.22 -44.96 39.84
CA ASP A 916 -39.90 -44.62 40.39
C ASP A 916 -39.80 -43.15 40.83
N THR A 917 -40.78 -42.32 40.48
CA THR A 917 -40.80 -40.90 40.82
C THR A 917 -42.24 -40.41 40.91
N ALA A 918 -42.53 -39.58 41.91
CA ALA A 918 -43.76 -38.82 42.03
C ALA A 918 -43.50 -37.33 41.87
N TYR A 919 -44.42 -36.65 41.21
CA TYR A 919 -44.37 -35.21 41.01
C TYR A 919 -45.48 -34.53 41.81
N MET A 920 -45.11 -33.52 42.60
CA MET A 920 -46.04 -32.63 43.30
C MET A 920 -45.90 -31.21 42.72
N PHE A 921 -46.97 -30.44 42.69
CA PHE A 921 -46.94 -29.07 42.19
C PHE A 921 -47.40 -28.13 43.28
N TYR A 922 -46.55 -27.13 43.57
CA TYR A 922 -46.75 -26.20 44.67
C TYR A 922 -46.60 -24.76 44.17
N ASP A 923 -47.62 -23.95 44.42
CA ASP A 923 -47.57 -22.51 44.15
C ASP A 923 -46.78 -21.83 45.27
N TRP A 924 -45.50 -21.58 44.99
CA TRP A 924 -44.56 -21.07 45.97
C TRP A 924 -44.40 -19.56 45.83
N ALA A 925 -44.65 -18.85 46.94
CA ALA A 925 -44.32 -17.45 47.14
C ALA A 925 -44.79 -16.46 46.05
N ASN A 926 -45.86 -16.77 45.31
CA ASN A 926 -46.39 -15.98 44.20
C ASN A 926 -45.37 -15.72 43.07
N CYS A 927 -44.45 -16.66 42.81
CA CYS A 927 -43.44 -16.54 41.76
C CYS A 927 -43.97 -16.54 40.31
N GLY A 928 -45.30 -16.51 40.12
CA GLY A 928 -45.96 -16.48 38.81
C GLY A 928 -46.17 -17.84 38.14
N GLU A 929 -45.54 -18.92 38.65
CA GLU A 929 -45.68 -20.29 38.15
C GLU A 929 -45.62 -21.33 39.30
N GLU A 930 -46.42 -22.40 39.22
CA GLU A 930 -46.33 -23.54 40.15
C GLU A 930 -44.96 -24.23 40.00
N LYS A 931 -44.24 -24.40 41.11
CA LYS A 931 -43.00 -25.17 41.13
C LYS A 931 -43.32 -26.66 41.13
N MET A 932 -42.64 -27.38 40.25
CA MET A 932 -42.60 -28.82 40.23
C MET A 932 -41.65 -29.30 41.30
N LEU A 933 -42.15 -30.17 42.16
CA LEU A 933 -41.42 -30.83 43.22
C LEU A 933 -41.24 -32.30 42.86
N THR A 934 -40.01 -32.77 42.93
CA THR A 934 -39.64 -34.13 42.51
C THR A 934 -39.41 -35.00 43.74
N ILE A 935 -40.19 -36.08 43.86
CA ILE A 935 -40.13 -37.03 44.97
C ILE A 935 -39.68 -38.39 44.41
N PRO A 936 -38.41 -38.76 44.52
CA PRO A 936 -37.96 -40.08 44.08
C PRO A 936 -38.54 -41.20 44.95
N ILE A 937 -38.77 -42.36 44.34
CA ILE A 937 -39.28 -43.55 45.02
C ILE A 937 -38.24 -44.65 44.88
N ARG A 938 -37.54 -45.00 45.97
CA ARG A 938 -36.46 -45.99 45.96
C ARG A 938 -37.00 -47.39 46.21
N GLN A 939 -37.73 -47.94 45.24
CA GLN A 939 -38.42 -49.23 45.40
C GLN A 939 -37.46 -50.41 45.67
N ASN A 940 -36.27 -50.37 45.07
CA ASN A 940 -35.25 -51.43 45.11
C ASN A 940 -33.94 -50.94 45.74
N HIS A 941 -34.01 -50.29 46.91
CA HIS A 941 -32.82 -49.82 47.60
C HIS A 941 -31.94 -51.01 48.05
N ASP A 942 -30.92 -51.33 47.25
CA ASP A 942 -29.91 -52.36 47.56
C ASP A 942 -28.78 -51.73 48.36
N CYS A 943 -28.60 -52.18 49.60
CA CYS A 943 -27.57 -51.69 50.52
C CYS A 943 -26.15 -52.12 50.12
N GLY A 944 -25.99 -52.95 49.08
CA GLY A 944 -24.68 -53.42 48.61
C GLY A 944 -23.90 -54.24 49.64
N GLY A 945 -24.57 -54.75 50.68
CA GLY A 945 -23.95 -55.42 51.82
C GLY A 945 -23.22 -54.48 52.81
N GLN A 946 -23.47 -53.17 52.74
CA GLN A 946 -23.03 -52.20 53.75
C GLN A 946 -24.26 -51.70 54.51
N PHE A 947 -24.24 -51.84 55.84
CA PHE A 947 -25.33 -51.41 56.72
C PHE A 947 -24.83 -50.34 57.67
N THR A 948 -25.61 -49.28 57.86
CA THR A 948 -25.30 -48.21 58.81
C THR A 948 -25.89 -48.54 60.17
N SER A 949 -25.20 -48.26 61.26
CA SER A 949 -25.76 -48.45 62.61
C SER A 949 -26.37 -47.15 63.14
N ALA A 950 -27.55 -47.24 63.76
CA ALA A 950 -28.19 -46.12 64.45
C ALA A 950 -28.73 -46.55 65.81
N SER A 951 -28.54 -45.73 66.82
CA SER A 951 -28.97 -45.97 68.19
C SER A 951 -30.15 -45.07 68.59
N PHE A 952 -31.18 -45.68 69.18
CA PHE A 952 -32.33 -44.97 69.74
C PHE A 952 -32.15 -44.77 71.25
N GLY A 953 -32.23 -43.51 71.70
CA GLY A 953 -32.35 -43.20 73.13
C GLY A 953 -31.05 -43.00 73.92
N ASP A 954 -29.93 -42.66 73.28
CA ASP A 954 -28.68 -42.31 73.98
C ASP A 954 -28.69 -40.90 74.63
N ASN A 955 -29.75 -40.12 74.42
CA ASN A 955 -29.95 -38.77 74.98
C ASN A 955 -31.33 -38.61 75.63
N VAL A 956 -31.57 -37.52 76.38
CA VAL A 956 -32.93 -37.18 76.89
C VAL A 956 -33.88 -37.03 75.70
N LEU A 957 -34.78 -38.00 75.54
CA LEU A 957 -35.68 -38.07 74.39
C LEU A 957 -36.79 -37.00 74.46
N PRO A 958 -36.92 -36.12 73.45
CA PRO A 958 -38.02 -35.16 73.38
C PRO A 958 -39.37 -35.83 73.08
N THR A 959 -39.38 -36.97 72.36
CA THR A 959 -40.58 -37.77 72.07
C THR A 959 -40.24 -39.28 72.02
N THR A 960 -41.24 -40.15 71.92
CA THR A 960 -41.05 -41.59 71.63
C THR A 960 -41.22 -41.93 70.15
N ASN A 961 -41.45 -40.95 69.27
CA ASN A 961 -41.80 -41.19 67.87
C ASN A 961 -40.63 -41.79 67.06
N TRP A 962 -40.86 -42.90 66.37
CA TRP A 962 -39.88 -43.54 65.47
C TRP A 962 -39.39 -42.59 64.37
N PHE A 963 -40.30 -41.78 63.82
CA PHE A 963 -40.01 -40.91 62.68
C PHE A 963 -39.44 -39.55 63.06
N GLU A 964 -39.20 -39.29 64.34
CA GLU A 964 -38.52 -38.08 64.80
C GLU A 964 -37.01 -38.26 64.66
N PRO A 965 -36.34 -37.59 63.71
CA PRO A 965 -34.92 -37.80 63.45
C PRO A 965 -34.05 -37.55 64.67
N THR A 966 -34.44 -36.59 65.53
CA THR A 966 -33.65 -36.20 66.71
C THR A 966 -33.59 -37.27 67.81
N ASN A 967 -34.48 -38.28 67.77
CA ASN A 967 -34.46 -39.43 68.70
C ASN A 967 -33.34 -40.43 68.39
N TRP A 968 -32.76 -40.38 67.19
CA TRP A 968 -31.65 -41.20 66.74
C TRP A 968 -30.31 -40.47 66.97
N ASP A 969 -29.24 -41.22 67.22
CA ASP A 969 -27.87 -40.69 67.36
C ASP A 969 -27.32 -40.15 66.02
N THR A 970 -27.66 -40.81 64.91
CA THR A 970 -27.34 -40.41 63.53
C THR A 970 -28.12 -39.20 63.06
N LYS A 971 -29.15 -38.75 63.81
CA LYS A 971 -30.09 -37.69 63.42
C LYS A 971 -30.80 -37.94 62.08
N GLN A 972 -30.91 -39.20 61.70
CA GLN A 972 -31.66 -39.67 60.54
C GLN A 972 -32.55 -40.83 60.98
N VAL A 973 -33.73 -40.93 60.37
CA VAL A 973 -34.64 -42.04 60.65
C VAL A 973 -34.15 -43.29 59.91
N PRO A 974 -34.08 -44.44 60.60
CA PRO A 974 -33.66 -45.70 60.01
C PRO A 974 -34.49 -46.09 58.79
N ASP A 975 -33.80 -46.70 57.83
CA ASP A 975 -34.38 -47.31 56.65
C ASP A 975 -33.99 -48.78 56.53
N GLY A 976 -34.34 -49.41 55.39
CA GLY A 976 -34.06 -50.82 55.13
C GLY A 976 -32.56 -51.19 55.08
N CYS A 977 -31.64 -50.21 55.16
CA CYS A 977 -30.19 -50.42 55.21
C CYS A 977 -29.58 -50.08 56.58
N THR A 978 -30.41 -49.81 57.58
CA THR A 978 -29.95 -49.38 58.90
C THR A 978 -30.12 -50.48 59.95
N ASP A 979 -29.02 -50.85 60.61
CA ASP A 979 -29.00 -51.68 61.82
C ASP A 979 -29.29 -50.81 63.03
N VAL A 980 -30.42 -51.03 63.70
CA VAL A 980 -30.79 -50.20 64.85
C VAL A 980 -30.47 -50.87 66.17
N THR A 981 -29.90 -50.11 67.10
CA THR A 981 -29.78 -50.53 68.51
C THR A 981 -30.71 -49.71 69.39
N LEU A 982 -31.52 -50.38 70.21
CA LEU A 982 -32.47 -49.72 71.11
C LEU A 982 -31.93 -49.74 72.54
N HIS A 983 -31.42 -48.60 73.00
CA HIS A 983 -30.76 -48.46 74.31
C HIS A 983 -31.70 -47.94 75.42
N SER A 984 -32.57 -46.97 75.11
CA SER A 984 -33.55 -46.46 76.08
C SER A 984 -34.76 -45.77 75.44
N GLY A 985 -35.91 -45.74 76.15
CA GLY A 985 -37.17 -45.25 75.60
C GLY A 985 -37.80 -46.25 74.63
N ARG A 986 -39.08 -46.59 74.83
CA ARG A 986 -39.81 -47.51 73.94
C ARG A 986 -40.22 -46.73 72.68
N PRO A 987 -39.60 -46.95 71.50
CA PRO A 987 -40.01 -46.25 70.29
C PRO A 987 -41.46 -46.59 69.94
N GLU A 988 -42.18 -45.63 69.38
CA GLU A 988 -43.55 -45.75 68.94
C GLU A 988 -43.65 -45.41 67.47
N ILE A 989 -44.17 -46.36 66.69
CA ILE A 989 -44.49 -46.15 65.29
C ILE A 989 -45.95 -45.69 65.23
N PRO A 990 -46.27 -44.51 64.67
CA PRO A 990 -47.64 -44.07 64.43
C PRO A 990 -48.51 -45.13 63.71
N ALA A 991 -49.81 -45.14 64.04
CA ALA A 991 -50.76 -46.06 63.41
C ALA A 991 -50.87 -45.77 61.90
N GLY A 992 -50.87 -46.83 61.09
CA GLY A 992 -50.97 -46.71 59.63
C GLY A 992 -49.68 -46.23 58.95
N ALA A 993 -48.57 -46.12 59.67
CA ALA A 993 -47.26 -45.73 59.12
C ALA A 993 -46.42 -46.91 58.68
N LYS A 994 -45.37 -46.63 57.91
CA LYS A 994 -44.39 -47.63 57.48
C LYS A 994 -43.01 -47.37 58.09
N ALA A 995 -42.59 -48.22 59.02
CA ALA A 995 -41.24 -48.18 59.59
C ALA A 995 -40.34 -49.21 58.91
N ARG A 996 -39.06 -48.88 58.79
CA ARG A 996 -38.09 -49.67 58.03
C ARG A 996 -36.79 -49.83 58.81
N VAL A 997 -36.17 -50.99 58.67
CA VAL A 997 -34.92 -51.35 59.32
C VAL A 997 -34.24 -52.48 58.54
N HIS A 998 -32.92 -52.61 58.62
CA HIS A 998 -32.24 -53.86 58.22
C HIS A 998 -32.32 -54.89 59.35
N PHE A 999 -31.74 -54.58 60.51
CA PHE A 999 -31.71 -55.44 61.70
C PHE A 999 -32.01 -54.65 62.99
N ILE A 1000 -32.66 -55.27 63.98
CA ILE A 1000 -32.88 -54.66 65.30
C ILE A 1000 -32.10 -55.42 66.37
N ASN A 1001 -31.22 -54.71 67.07
CA ASN A 1001 -30.62 -55.16 68.33
C ASN A 1001 -31.29 -54.42 69.50
N ALA A 1002 -31.88 -55.15 70.44
CA ALA A 1002 -32.46 -54.57 71.65
C ALA A 1002 -31.65 -55.01 72.87
N ASP A 1003 -31.22 -54.06 73.72
CA ASP A 1003 -30.49 -54.39 74.94
C ASP A 1003 -31.31 -55.32 75.86
N GLN A 1004 -30.65 -56.31 76.48
CA GLN A 1004 -31.30 -57.36 77.29
C GLN A 1004 -32.17 -56.83 78.45
N GLN A 1005 -32.07 -55.54 78.80
CA GLN A 1005 -32.85 -54.89 79.85
C GLN A 1005 -34.33 -54.64 79.47
N PHE A 1006 -34.75 -54.77 78.19
CA PHE A 1006 -36.11 -54.42 77.74
C PHE A 1006 -37.14 -55.57 77.68
N GLY A 1007 -36.73 -56.84 77.76
CA GLY A 1007 -37.66 -57.97 77.61
C GLY A 1007 -38.47 -57.93 76.29
N ALA A 1008 -39.64 -58.57 76.24
CA ALA A 1008 -40.45 -58.71 75.01
C ALA A 1008 -41.21 -57.44 74.55
N ASN A 1009 -40.98 -56.26 75.15
CA ASN A 1009 -41.77 -55.03 74.94
C ASN A 1009 -40.94 -53.82 74.48
N PHE A 1010 -39.93 -54.05 73.64
CA PHE A 1010 -38.96 -53.02 73.24
C PHE A 1010 -39.46 -52.04 72.17
N LEU A 1011 -40.54 -52.34 71.43
CA LEU A 1011 -41.09 -51.51 70.35
C LEU A 1011 -42.63 -51.48 70.44
N ASN A 1012 -43.26 -50.33 70.18
CA ASN A 1012 -44.72 -50.21 70.06
C ASN A 1012 -45.14 -50.17 68.58
N ILE A 1013 -45.84 -51.22 68.12
CA ILE A 1013 -46.35 -51.35 66.75
C ILE A 1013 -47.89 -51.40 66.79
N PRO A 1014 -48.60 -50.31 66.48
CA PRO A 1014 -50.05 -50.27 66.43
C PRO A 1014 -50.63 -51.06 65.24
N ALA A 1015 -51.94 -51.31 65.25
CA ALA A 1015 -52.63 -51.96 64.13
C ALA A 1015 -52.60 -51.08 62.86
N GLY A 1016 -52.44 -51.72 61.69
CA GLY A 1016 -52.39 -51.04 60.40
C GLY A 1016 -51.01 -50.50 60.01
N THR A 1017 -50.03 -50.56 60.92
CA THR A 1017 -48.62 -50.23 60.63
C THR A 1017 -47.98 -51.33 59.78
N VAL A 1018 -47.17 -50.92 58.81
CA VAL A 1018 -46.30 -51.82 58.03
C VAL A 1018 -44.89 -51.73 58.62
N PHE A 1019 -44.31 -52.87 58.94
CA PHE A 1019 -42.92 -52.97 59.36
C PHE A 1019 -42.15 -53.73 58.29
N GLU A 1020 -41.20 -53.07 57.63
CA GLU A 1020 -40.36 -53.66 56.58
C GLU A 1020 -38.96 -53.90 57.16
N SER A 1021 -38.53 -55.17 57.14
CA SER A 1021 -37.21 -55.61 57.58
C SER A 1021 -36.42 -56.08 56.36
N GLY A 1022 -35.14 -55.71 56.29
CA GLY A 1022 -34.20 -56.18 55.26
C GLY A 1022 -33.74 -57.63 55.47
N ASP A 1023 -33.83 -58.14 56.70
CA ASP A 1023 -33.49 -59.51 57.12
C ASP A 1023 -34.61 -60.16 57.95
#